data_AF-A0A7Y5IZZ8-F1
#
_entry.id   AF-A0A7Y5IZZ8-F1
#
_cell.length_a   1.000
_cell.length_b   1.000
_cell.length_c   1.000
_cell.angle_alpha   90.00
_cell.angle_beta   90.00
_cell.angle_gamma   90.00
#
_symmetry.space_group_name_H-M   'P 1'
#
loop_
_entity.id
_entity.type
_entity.pdbx_description
1 polymer ?
#
loop_
_entity_poly.entity_id
_entity_poly.type
_entity_poly.pdbx_seq_one_letter_code
_entity_poly.pdbx_strand_id
1 'polypeptide(L)'
;HPYNTIGEGILAATPGSQVVRVLPGHYGETVTMRDQVSLIGSGADSTTIEPATPATAISCIGIGSDTLLVGFQITNARTGVYCLNSSLQIRENVITDMDYASLAADGIRLDDSSPAIANNVIHHVGGMGVRGQGNSSPAIVNNTIFDYGYYAGISFAALNIGPVSPAIRNNIVARGNSAPVGGVLWRLPAVPLVEYNNVFDPANVTGGGSYFAVHDGTTWHEVSGLVGSITSDPDFVDTAHGNFRLNPSSPCIDAGDPSPVYNDIDGSRNDMGAFGGQRMDSGESSHPGSGFLFTSIGNVPLTEIVADPLDPSHGLLKVSEVAAQDFHIPRYTDSPLGGTLWLHGLFGAMDGVDYYQILAATYGTSATTTLNAPLTKYRFTINPDGTLTWTRHQMGPLSIGGVDNLYLLNKTGYWTFTDLRYIWNTSGLSGKYSVSYRAFRDMGGGTVMEVPLPRNDLDHFTILINNTAPQMMIEDVAYSDHLSIAECEKITLPHGGDDRLVFTLTAWHPEGFLRYFLLNCWWGNNRYGGRFVYDQYVGAHDGAPPFWQGVLSHQLDPLRPVNEMGDPVPWQNCAYRFHLEGSTRATDGITYLYWSGDELFQSVVSTGPADTPTPTEAETPTVTATEPDTPTATPTPTVTATWTESPTGVATPTWTATAAPTASFTAAPTPTATPVPGDTNGDGMTNKDDLFYFVQDWKLPSEEADPNCNPSQDDRIDHHDLLLLIQYWLGR
;
A
#
# COMPACT_ATOMS: atom_id res chain seq x y z
N HIS A 1 -25.03 24.20 -15.94
CA HIS A 1 -24.57 22.91 -16.50
C HIS A 1 -25.64 22.40 -17.46
N PRO A 2 -25.35 22.16 -18.74
CA PRO A 2 -26.38 21.97 -19.77
C PRO A 2 -26.99 20.56 -19.85
N TYR A 3 -26.45 19.55 -19.15
CA TYR A 3 -26.87 18.15 -19.25
C TYR A 3 -27.07 17.54 -17.84
N ASN A 4 -28.04 16.63 -17.72
CA ASN A 4 -28.39 15.97 -16.47
C ASN A 4 -27.79 14.56 -16.34
N THR A 5 -27.28 13.99 -17.44
CA THR A 5 -26.65 12.68 -17.49
C THR A 5 -25.34 12.71 -18.28
N ILE A 6 -24.47 11.73 -18.03
CA ILE A 6 -23.24 11.51 -18.80
C ILE A 6 -23.60 11.20 -20.26
N GLY A 7 -24.62 10.34 -20.48
CA GLY A 7 -25.09 10.00 -21.81
C GLY A 7 -25.54 11.21 -22.65
N GLU A 8 -26.25 12.16 -22.06
CA GLU A 8 -26.63 13.41 -22.72
C GLU A 8 -25.40 14.23 -23.14
N GLY A 9 -24.40 14.32 -22.27
CA GLY A 9 -23.14 15.00 -22.55
C GLY A 9 -22.38 14.37 -23.72
N ILE A 10 -22.27 13.04 -23.75
CA ILE A 10 -21.60 12.29 -24.84
C ILE A 10 -22.34 12.47 -26.17
N LEU A 11 -23.67 12.44 -26.15
CA LEU A 11 -24.48 12.62 -27.37
C LEU A 11 -24.35 14.03 -27.95
N ALA A 12 -24.26 15.04 -27.09
CA ALA A 12 -24.08 16.43 -27.50
C ALA A 12 -22.65 16.76 -27.93
N ALA A 13 -21.67 15.96 -27.51
CA ALA A 13 -20.27 16.17 -27.84
C ALA A 13 -20.00 15.95 -29.35
N THR A 14 -19.12 16.80 -29.88
CA THR A 14 -18.61 16.74 -31.25
C THR A 14 -17.35 15.86 -31.26
N PRO A 15 -17.36 14.70 -31.94
CA PRO A 15 -16.19 13.82 -32.02
C PRO A 15 -14.93 14.56 -32.49
N GLY A 16 -13.80 14.25 -31.86
CA GLY A 16 -12.48 14.76 -32.23
C GLY A 16 -12.17 16.19 -31.78
N SER A 17 -13.10 16.85 -31.07
CA SER A 17 -12.91 18.25 -30.61
C SER A 17 -13.43 18.54 -29.21
N GLN A 18 -14.16 17.63 -28.58
CA GLN A 18 -14.81 17.86 -27.30
C GLN A 18 -14.55 16.74 -26.30
N VAL A 19 -14.36 17.15 -25.05
CA VAL A 19 -14.22 16.28 -23.87
C VAL A 19 -15.47 16.45 -23.03
N VAL A 20 -16.07 15.35 -22.59
CA VAL A 20 -17.12 15.35 -21.59
C VAL A 20 -16.44 15.30 -20.23
N ARG A 21 -16.47 16.44 -19.52
CA ARG A 21 -16.03 16.53 -18.12
C ARG A 21 -17.24 16.32 -17.21
N VAL A 22 -17.11 15.39 -16.28
CA VAL A 22 -18.17 14.98 -15.36
C VAL A 22 -17.82 15.51 -13.98
N LEU A 23 -18.75 16.29 -13.43
CA LEU A 23 -18.63 16.87 -12.09
C LEU A 23 -18.70 15.77 -11.02
N PRO A 24 -18.28 16.06 -9.78
CA PRO A 24 -18.49 15.15 -8.67
C PRO A 24 -19.97 14.82 -8.50
N GLY A 25 -20.26 13.55 -8.24
CA GLY A 25 -21.63 13.09 -8.04
C GLY A 25 -21.81 11.62 -8.37
N HIS A 26 -23.04 11.17 -8.09
CA HIS A 26 -23.49 9.81 -8.36
C HIS A 26 -24.37 9.78 -9.60
N TYR A 27 -23.99 8.96 -10.57
CA TYR A 27 -24.62 8.84 -11.87
C TYR A 27 -25.25 7.44 -12.01
N GLY A 28 -26.55 7.40 -11.73
CA GLY A 28 -27.40 6.21 -11.78
C GLY A 28 -27.70 5.70 -13.20
N GLU A 29 -26.70 5.53 -14.06
CA GLU A 29 -26.87 5.22 -15.48
C GLU A 29 -25.84 4.20 -16.00
N THR A 30 -26.12 3.62 -17.17
CA THR A 30 -25.11 2.94 -17.98
C THR A 30 -24.58 3.88 -19.04
N VAL A 31 -23.27 3.90 -19.26
CA VAL A 31 -22.60 4.77 -20.22
C VAL A 31 -22.27 4.01 -21.50
N THR A 32 -22.65 4.56 -22.65
CA THR A 32 -22.15 4.10 -23.96
C THR A 32 -21.16 5.13 -24.48
N MET A 33 -19.90 4.74 -24.58
CA MET A 33 -18.84 5.60 -25.10
C MET A 33 -19.02 5.86 -26.59
N ARG A 34 -18.52 7.00 -27.05
CA ARG A 34 -18.49 7.38 -28.47
C ARG A 34 -17.05 7.65 -28.88
N ASP A 35 -16.69 7.15 -30.06
CA ASP A 35 -15.36 7.34 -30.62
C ASP A 35 -15.00 8.83 -30.69
N GLN A 36 -13.76 9.14 -30.31
CA GLN A 36 -13.19 10.48 -30.21
C GLN A 36 -13.91 11.45 -29.25
N VAL A 37 -14.67 10.93 -28.29
CA VAL A 37 -15.28 11.71 -27.20
C VAL A 37 -14.73 11.20 -25.87
N SER A 38 -13.67 11.86 -25.40
CA SER A 38 -13.05 11.54 -24.11
C SER A 38 -13.98 11.88 -22.95
N LEU A 39 -14.08 10.96 -22.00
CA LEU A 39 -14.88 11.06 -20.79
C LEU A 39 -13.95 11.13 -19.58
N ILE A 40 -14.03 12.24 -18.84
CA ILE A 40 -13.15 12.54 -17.71
C ILE A 40 -13.99 12.92 -16.50
N GLY A 41 -13.89 12.14 -15.43
CA GLY A 41 -14.48 12.44 -14.14
C GLY A 41 -13.64 13.39 -13.32
N SER A 42 -14.21 13.89 -12.22
CA SER A 42 -13.53 14.78 -11.28
C SER A 42 -12.53 14.04 -10.38
N GLY A 43 -12.37 12.73 -10.57
CA GLY A 43 -11.60 11.83 -9.73
C GLY A 43 -12.47 10.65 -9.31
N ALA A 44 -11.88 9.45 -9.25
CA ALA A 44 -12.63 8.24 -8.94
C ALA A 44 -13.31 8.31 -7.56
N ASP A 45 -12.66 9.00 -6.60
CA ASP A 45 -13.14 9.20 -5.23
C ASP A 45 -14.34 10.15 -5.13
N SER A 46 -14.81 10.73 -6.24
CA SER A 46 -15.89 11.73 -6.20
C SER A 46 -16.88 11.64 -7.36
N THR A 47 -16.60 10.79 -8.37
CA THR A 47 -17.42 10.65 -9.58
C THR A 47 -17.79 9.18 -9.78
N THR A 48 -19.00 8.81 -9.38
CA THR A 48 -19.46 7.41 -9.37
C THR A 48 -20.43 7.13 -10.51
N ILE A 49 -20.20 6.08 -11.28
CA ILE A 49 -21.14 5.48 -12.24
C ILE A 49 -21.67 4.19 -11.62
N GLU A 50 -22.98 4.16 -11.37
CA GLU A 50 -23.66 3.01 -10.78
C GLU A 50 -24.94 2.70 -11.55
N PRO A 51 -24.97 1.64 -12.38
CA PRO A 51 -26.19 1.25 -13.08
C PRO A 51 -27.32 0.90 -12.11
N ALA A 52 -28.52 1.43 -12.33
CA ALA A 52 -29.68 1.16 -11.48
C ALA A 52 -30.08 -0.33 -11.38
N THR A 53 -29.62 -1.16 -12.32
CA THR A 53 -29.72 -2.62 -12.26
C THR A 53 -28.41 -3.24 -12.76
N PRO A 54 -27.98 -4.41 -12.24
CA PRO A 54 -26.72 -5.03 -12.66
C PRO A 54 -26.64 -5.29 -14.18
N ALA A 55 -25.96 -4.38 -14.87
CA ALA A 55 -25.74 -4.38 -16.31
C ALA A 55 -24.25 -4.16 -16.61
N THR A 56 -23.89 -4.00 -17.88
CA THR A 56 -22.56 -3.46 -18.21
C THR A 56 -22.57 -1.97 -17.88
N ALA A 57 -21.70 -1.50 -16.99
CA ALA A 57 -21.68 -0.08 -16.60
C ALA A 57 -21.21 0.81 -17.74
N ILE A 58 -20.09 0.44 -18.39
CA ILE A 58 -19.55 1.20 -19.53
C ILE A 58 -19.33 0.29 -20.73
N SER A 59 -19.95 0.67 -21.86
CA SER A 59 -19.82 -0.03 -23.14
C SER A 59 -18.96 0.78 -24.12
N CYS A 60 -17.87 0.16 -24.57
CA CYS A 60 -16.92 0.71 -25.53
C CYS A 60 -16.93 -0.16 -26.80
N ILE A 61 -17.62 0.29 -27.84
CA ILE A 61 -17.74 -0.46 -29.10
C ILE A 61 -17.17 0.38 -30.24
N GLY A 62 -16.10 -0.10 -30.86
CA GLY A 62 -15.43 0.60 -31.98
C GLY A 62 -14.75 1.92 -31.57
N ILE A 63 -14.19 1.98 -30.36
CA ILE A 63 -13.58 3.21 -29.81
C ILE A 63 -12.07 3.21 -30.08
N GLY A 64 -11.55 4.30 -30.66
CA GLY A 64 -10.15 4.54 -30.98
C GLY A 64 -9.29 4.92 -29.77
N SER A 65 -7.98 4.87 -29.98
CA SER A 65 -6.93 5.10 -28.96
C SER A 65 -6.74 6.56 -28.54
N ASP A 66 -7.38 7.50 -29.22
CA ASP A 66 -7.42 8.92 -28.88
C ASP A 66 -8.49 9.26 -27.83
N THR A 67 -9.32 8.28 -27.47
CA THR A 67 -10.42 8.45 -26.53
C THR A 67 -9.99 8.02 -25.12
N LEU A 68 -10.30 8.87 -24.13
CA LEU A 68 -10.00 8.63 -22.71
C LEU A 68 -11.27 8.22 -21.94
N LEU A 69 -11.11 7.30 -20.99
CA LEU A 69 -12.03 7.01 -19.90
C LEU A 69 -11.25 7.11 -18.59
N VAL A 70 -11.42 8.21 -17.86
CA VAL A 70 -10.54 8.57 -16.74
C VAL A 70 -11.28 9.09 -15.52
N GLY A 71 -10.88 8.67 -14.33
CA GLY A 71 -11.26 9.32 -13.08
C GLY A 71 -12.68 9.01 -12.60
N PHE A 72 -13.14 7.76 -12.76
CA PHE A 72 -14.45 7.31 -12.28
C PHE A 72 -14.34 6.17 -11.27
N GLN A 73 -15.18 6.17 -10.26
CA GLN A 73 -15.58 4.94 -9.59
C GLN A 73 -16.71 4.30 -10.41
N ILE A 74 -16.58 3.02 -10.73
CA ILE A 74 -17.53 2.24 -11.52
C ILE A 74 -17.95 1.08 -10.63
N THR A 75 -19.22 1.05 -10.19
CA THR A 75 -19.66 0.14 -9.13
C THR A 75 -21.02 -0.52 -9.40
N ASN A 76 -21.32 -1.58 -8.64
CA ASN A 76 -22.59 -2.31 -8.60
C ASN A 76 -23.11 -2.76 -9.98
N ALA A 77 -22.20 -3.23 -10.82
CA ALA A 77 -22.51 -3.62 -12.19
C ALA A 77 -22.23 -5.11 -12.42
N ARG A 78 -22.83 -5.68 -13.46
CA ARG A 78 -22.49 -7.03 -13.93
C ARG A 78 -21.19 -7.04 -14.72
N THR A 79 -20.73 -5.92 -15.29
CA THR A 79 -19.41 -5.82 -15.92
C THR A 79 -19.01 -4.37 -15.85
N GLY A 80 -17.80 -4.07 -15.39
CA GLY A 80 -17.36 -2.68 -15.21
C GLY A 80 -17.22 -1.99 -16.56
N VAL A 81 -16.22 -2.42 -17.33
CA VAL A 81 -15.97 -1.91 -18.69
C VAL A 81 -15.96 -3.05 -19.69
N TYR A 82 -16.81 -2.94 -20.71
CA TYR A 82 -16.83 -3.87 -21.85
C TYR A 82 -16.27 -3.20 -23.09
N CYS A 83 -15.23 -3.80 -23.68
CA CYS A 83 -14.63 -3.36 -24.92
C CYS A 83 -14.87 -4.38 -26.03
N LEU A 84 -15.38 -3.89 -27.17
CA LEU A 84 -15.52 -4.66 -28.41
C LEU A 84 -14.89 -3.86 -29.56
N ASN A 85 -13.93 -4.46 -30.27
CA ASN A 85 -13.18 -3.80 -31.36
C ASN A 85 -12.65 -2.41 -30.98
N SER A 86 -12.13 -2.25 -29.76
CA SER A 86 -11.75 -0.94 -29.20
C SER A 86 -10.28 -0.89 -28.74
N SER A 87 -9.72 0.33 -28.67
CA SER A 87 -8.31 0.62 -28.37
C SER A 87 -8.10 1.85 -27.48
N LEU A 88 -9.18 2.36 -26.87
CA LEU A 88 -9.20 3.52 -25.97
C LEU A 88 -8.21 3.40 -24.80
N GLN A 89 -8.01 4.54 -24.11
CA GLN A 89 -7.26 4.57 -22.85
C GLN A 89 -8.22 4.53 -21.66
N ILE A 90 -8.09 3.51 -20.82
CA ILE A 90 -8.85 3.33 -19.58
C ILE A 90 -7.87 3.56 -18.44
N ARG A 91 -7.97 4.69 -17.74
CA ARG A 91 -6.99 5.04 -16.71
C ARG A 91 -7.57 5.63 -15.44
N GLU A 92 -6.93 5.40 -14.31
CA GLU A 92 -7.27 6.07 -13.04
C GLU A 92 -8.74 5.94 -12.66
N ASN A 93 -9.32 4.78 -12.96
CA ASN A 93 -10.65 4.41 -12.51
C ASN A 93 -10.55 3.44 -11.34
N VAL A 94 -11.57 3.46 -10.47
CA VAL A 94 -11.79 2.44 -9.43
C VAL A 94 -12.98 1.60 -9.88
N ILE A 95 -12.73 0.37 -10.33
CA ILE A 95 -13.77 -0.58 -10.75
C ILE A 95 -14.00 -1.55 -9.59
N THR A 96 -15.11 -1.39 -8.89
CA THR A 96 -15.38 -2.08 -7.62
C THR A 96 -16.77 -2.68 -7.55
N ASP A 97 -16.98 -3.67 -6.69
CA ASP A 97 -18.30 -4.24 -6.37
C ASP A 97 -19.09 -4.69 -7.59
N MET A 98 -18.38 -5.32 -8.53
CA MET A 98 -19.06 -6.01 -9.62
C MET A 98 -19.73 -7.26 -9.07
N ASP A 99 -20.98 -7.53 -9.49
CA ASP A 99 -21.85 -8.61 -8.99
C ASP A 99 -21.07 -9.86 -8.54
N TYR A 100 -20.76 -9.92 -7.25
CA TYR A 100 -19.78 -10.85 -6.69
C TYR A 100 -20.30 -12.30 -6.72
N ALA A 101 -21.61 -12.48 -6.89
CA ALA A 101 -22.22 -13.79 -7.08
C ALA A 101 -22.08 -14.34 -8.51
N SER A 102 -21.61 -13.52 -9.46
CA SER A 102 -21.54 -13.85 -10.88
C SER A 102 -20.10 -13.97 -11.37
N LEU A 103 -19.73 -15.18 -11.82
CA LEU A 103 -18.42 -15.44 -12.44
C LEU A 103 -18.24 -14.75 -13.81
N ALA A 104 -19.31 -14.16 -14.34
CA ALA A 104 -19.29 -13.32 -15.52
C ALA A 104 -19.08 -11.84 -15.19
N ALA A 105 -18.93 -11.49 -13.91
CA ALA A 105 -18.76 -10.13 -13.45
C ALA A 105 -17.31 -9.65 -13.52
N ASP A 106 -16.79 -9.58 -14.73
CA ASP A 106 -15.42 -9.10 -14.96
C ASP A 106 -15.32 -7.59 -14.69
N GLY A 107 -14.18 -7.15 -14.16
CA GLY A 107 -13.86 -5.73 -14.04
C GLY A 107 -13.75 -5.08 -15.43
N ILE A 108 -12.85 -5.61 -16.26
CA ILE A 108 -12.70 -5.21 -17.67
C ILE A 108 -12.74 -6.44 -18.57
N ARG A 109 -13.61 -6.43 -19.58
CA ARG A 109 -13.73 -7.49 -20.60
C ARG A 109 -13.38 -6.96 -21.98
N LEU A 110 -12.49 -7.67 -22.68
CA LEU A 110 -11.96 -7.31 -23.99
C LEU A 110 -12.29 -8.37 -25.05
N ASP A 111 -13.08 -7.97 -26.04
CA ASP A 111 -13.41 -8.75 -27.23
C ASP A 111 -12.74 -8.11 -28.45
N ASP A 112 -11.74 -8.77 -29.03
CA ASP A 112 -10.95 -8.25 -30.16
C ASP A 112 -10.50 -6.79 -29.94
N SER A 113 -10.06 -6.48 -28.71
CA SER A 113 -9.80 -5.11 -28.24
C SER A 113 -8.40 -4.98 -27.64
N SER A 114 -7.73 -3.88 -27.95
CA SER A 114 -6.35 -3.61 -27.49
C SER A 114 -6.23 -2.23 -26.83
N PRO A 115 -6.99 -1.94 -25.76
CA PRO A 115 -6.88 -0.68 -25.02
C PRO A 115 -5.54 -0.55 -24.27
N ALA A 116 -5.23 0.70 -23.90
CA ALA A 116 -4.26 0.98 -22.85
C ALA A 116 -4.99 1.05 -21.50
N ILE A 117 -4.77 0.07 -20.64
CA ILE A 117 -5.37 -0.05 -19.30
C ILE A 117 -4.29 0.28 -18.29
N ALA A 118 -4.38 1.42 -17.61
CA ALA A 118 -3.33 1.81 -16.69
C ALA A 118 -3.77 2.64 -15.48
N ASN A 119 -3.10 2.48 -14.35
CA ASN A 119 -3.41 3.21 -13.12
C ASN A 119 -4.83 2.97 -12.59
N ASN A 120 -5.48 1.87 -12.99
CA ASN A 120 -6.79 1.53 -12.44
C ASN A 120 -6.64 0.67 -11.19
N VAL A 121 -7.57 0.86 -10.26
CA VAL A 121 -7.83 -0.09 -9.18
C VAL A 121 -9.02 -0.94 -9.62
N ILE A 122 -8.88 -2.26 -9.62
CA ILE A 122 -9.96 -3.20 -9.91
C ILE A 122 -10.08 -4.12 -8.70
N HIS A 123 -11.16 -4.02 -7.93
CA HIS A 123 -11.32 -4.85 -6.76
C HIS A 123 -12.74 -5.34 -6.50
N HIS A 124 -12.89 -6.37 -5.68
CA HIS A 124 -14.19 -6.94 -5.32
C HIS A 124 -15.06 -7.26 -6.55
N VAL A 125 -14.52 -8.06 -7.47
CA VAL A 125 -15.21 -8.44 -8.72
C VAL A 125 -15.54 -9.93 -8.73
N GLY A 126 -16.79 -10.31 -9.01
CA GLY A 126 -17.19 -11.74 -9.04
C GLY A 126 -16.51 -12.56 -10.15
N GLY A 127 -16.11 -11.90 -11.24
CA GLY A 127 -15.43 -12.48 -12.39
C GLY A 127 -13.90 -12.38 -12.33
N MET A 128 -13.29 -12.19 -13.50
CA MET A 128 -11.85 -11.89 -13.63
C MET A 128 -11.61 -10.39 -13.47
N GLY A 129 -10.42 -9.98 -13.03
CA GLY A 129 -10.05 -8.56 -13.02
C GLY A 129 -10.04 -7.98 -14.44
N VAL A 130 -9.17 -8.53 -15.30
CA VAL A 130 -9.10 -8.23 -16.73
C VAL A 130 -9.16 -9.51 -17.55
N ARG A 131 -10.12 -9.60 -18.48
CA ARG A 131 -10.28 -10.72 -19.41
C ARG A 131 -10.02 -10.29 -20.84
N GLY A 132 -9.09 -10.96 -21.51
CA GLY A 132 -8.84 -10.85 -22.95
C GLY A 132 -9.26 -12.10 -23.73
N GLN A 133 -9.95 -11.89 -24.85
CA GLN A 133 -10.30 -12.95 -25.79
C GLN A 133 -10.20 -12.48 -27.25
N GLY A 134 -10.27 -13.43 -28.21
CA GLY A 134 -10.06 -13.13 -29.62
C GLY A 134 -8.65 -12.61 -29.88
N ASN A 135 -8.54 -11.55 -30.69
CA ASN A 135 -7.28 -10.88 -31.02
C ASN A 135 -6.94 -9.71 -30.09
N SER A 136 -7.36 -9.77 -28.83
CA SER A 136 -7.08 -8.72 -27.84
C SER A 136 -5.60 -8.69 -27.45
N SER A 137 -4.91 -7.57 -27.70
CA SER A 137 -3.49 -7.36 -27.40
C SER A 137 -3.25 -6.02 -26.67
N PRO A 138 -3.91 -5.77 -25.52
CA PRO A 138 -3.79 -4.51 -24.77
C PRO A 138 -2.40 -4.28 -24.16
N ALA A 139 -2.19 -3.04 -23.72
CA ALA A 139 -1.17 -2.72 -22.72
C ALA A 139 -1.86 -2.58 -21.35
N ILE A 140 -1.42 -3.36 -20.36
CA ILE A 140 -1.93 -3.39 -18.99
C ILE A 140 -0.77 -3.00 -18.07
N VAL A 141 -0.75 -1.74 -17.64
CA VAL A 141 0.41 -1.13 -16.97
C VAL A 141 0.02 -0.43 -15.67
N ASN A 142 0.73 -0.67 -14.57
CA ASN A 142 0.49 0.04 -13.30
C ASN A 142 -0.98 -0.08 -12.83
N ASN A 143 -1.59 -1.26 -12.86
CA ASN A 143 -2.92 -1.46 -12.27
C ASN A 143 -2.79 -2.23 -10.95
N THR A 144 -3.71 -1.99 -10.02
CA THR A 144 -3.89 -2.84 -8.84
C THR A 144 -5.16 -3.66 -9.02
N ILE A 145 -5.04 -4.98 -9.01
CA ILE A 145 -6.15 -5.93 -9.14
C ILE A 145 -6.20 -6.77 -7.86
N PHE A 146 -7.27 -6.60 -7.09
CA PHE A 146 -7.43 -7.24 -5.79
C PHE A 146 -8.79 -7.95 -5.69
N ASP A 147 -8.92 -9.00 -4.87
CA ASP A 147 -10.22 -9.63 -4.57
C ASP A 147 -11.13 -9.92 -5.80
N TYR A 148 -10.68 -10.83 -6.67
CA TYR A 148 -11.44 -11.29 -7.83
C TYR A 148 -11.92 -12.74 -7.64
N GLY A 149 -13.13 -13.04 -8.07
CA GLY A 149 -13.87 -14.26 -7.72
C GLY A 149 -13.73 -15.41 -8.72
N TYR A 150 -13.24 -15.15 -9.94
CA TYR A 150 -13.16 -16.18 -10.98
C TYR A 150 -11.81 -16.20 -11.71
N TYR A 151 -11.23 -17.39 -11.74
CA TYR A 151 -10.16 -17.84 -12.62
C TYR A 151 -8.81 -17.13 -12.50
N ALA A 152 -8.70 -15.83 -12.77
CA ALA A 152 -7.45 -15.09 -12.66
C ALA A 152 -7.67 -13.57 -12.55
N GLY A 153 -6.68 -12.87 -11.99
CA GLY A 153 -6.68 -11.41 -11.94
C GLY A 153 -6.51 -10.82 -13.34
N ILE A 154 -5.60 -11.40 -14.14
CA ILE A 154 -5.45 -11.09 -15.57
C ILE A 154 -5.47 -12.40 -16.37
N SER A 155 -6.36 -12.51 -17.36
CA SER A 155 -6.53 -13.73 -18.15
C SER A 155 -6.57 -13.47 -19.65
N PHE A 156 -5.69 -14.16 -20.38
CA PHE A 156 -5.73 -14.33 -21.84
C PHE A 156 -5.87 -15.82 -22.21
N ALA A 157 -6.64 -16.56 -21.41
CA ALA A 157 -6.77 -18.01 -21.56
C ALA A 157 -8.05 -18.46 -22.27
N ALA A 158 -8.77 -17.54 -22.91
CA ALA A 158 -10.00 -17.86 -23.63
C ALA A 158 -9.78 -18.91 -24.73
N LEU A 159 -10.79 -19.74 -24.98
CA LEU A 159 -10.68 -20.82 -25.98
C LEU A 159 -10.43 -20.29 -27.41
N ASN A 160 -10.89 -19.08 -27.69
CA ASN A 160 -10.75 -18.39 -28.98
C ASN A 160 -9.61 -17.36 -29.00
N ILE A 161 -8.63 -17.44 -28.09
CA ILE A 161 -7.51 -16.51 -28.07
C ILE A 161 -6.65 -16.65 -29.36
N GLY A 162 -6.30 -15.52 -29.96
CA GLY A 162 -5.46 -15.43 -31.15
C GLY A 162 -3.96 -15.37 -30.83
N PRO A 163 -3.08 -15.31 -31.84
CA PRO A 163 -1.63 -15.17 -31.67
C PRO A 163 -1.28 -13.72 -31.30
N VAL A 164 -1.59 -13.35 -30.05
CA VAL A 164 -1.45 -11.97 -29.52
C VAL A 164 -0.30 -11.85 -28.54
N SER A 165 0.18 -10.63 -28.33
CA SER A 165 1.27 -10.32 -27.39
C SER A 165 0.92 -9.11 -26.54
N PRO A 166 -0.06 -9.21 -25.62
CA PRO A 166 -0.37 -8.13 -24.71
C PRO A 166 0.82 -7.83 -23.81
N ALA A 167 1.03 -6.55 -23.50
CA ALA A 167 2.07 -6.10 -22.59
C ALA A 167 1.49 -5.97 -21.18
N ILE A 168 2.06 -6.67 -20.21
CA ILE A 168 1.57 -6.71 -18.82
C ILE A 168 2.74 -6.32 -17.93
N ARG A 169 2.74 -5.10 -17.38
CA ARG A 169 3.86 -4.57 -16.60
C ARG A 169 3.46 -3.76 -15.39
N ASN A 170 4.29 -3.76 -14.36
CA ASN A 170 4.14 -2.89 -13.18
C ASN A 170 2.80 -3.05 -12.47
N ASN A 171 2.07 -4.15 -12.68
CA ASN A 171 0.79 -4.37 -12.03
C ASN A 171 1.00 -5.07 -10.69
N ILE A 172 0.10 -4.80 -9.75
CA ILE A 172 -0.08 -5.64 -8.57
C ILE A 172 -1.33 -6.47 -8.78
N VAL A 173 -1.21 -7.79 -8.67
CA VAL A 173 -2.33 -8.74 -8.71
C VAL A 173 -2.30 -9.55 -7.43
N ALA A 174 -3.28 -9.35 -6.55
CA ALA A 174 -3.30 -10.00 -5.25
C ALA A 174 -4.68 -10.61 -4.98
N ARG A 175 -4.71 -11.84 -4.46
CA ARG A 175 -5.97 -12.47 -4.07
C ARG A 175 -6.42 -11.88 -2.73
N GLY A 176 -7.63 -11.34 -2.70
CA GLY A 176 -8.24 -10.77 -1.48
C GLY A 176 -9.29 -11.66 -0.83
N ASN A 177 -9.45 -12.89 -1.31
CA ASN A 177 -10.47 -13.84 -0.88
C ASN A 177 -9.92 -15.27 -0.80
N SER A 178 -10.79 -16.23 -0.46
CA SER A 178 -10.45 -17.65 -0.41
C SER A 178 -10.80 -18.43 -1.68
N ALA A 179 -11.25 -17.75 -2.74
CA ALA A 179 -11.64 -18.38 -3.98
C ALA A 179 -10.43 -19.03 -4.69
N PRO A 180 -10.64 -20.12 -5.45
CA PRO A 180 -9.59 -20.75 -6.23
C PRO A 180 -9.34 -19.93 -7.51
N VAL A 181 -8.48 -18.93 -7.43
CA VAL A 181 -8.16 -18.02 -8.54
C VAL A 181 -6.64 -17.84 -8.71
N GLY A 182 -6.15 -17.79 -9.95
CA GLY A 182 -4.75 -17.57 -10.29
C GLY A 182 -4.36 -16.09 -10.39
N GLY A 183 -3.08 -15.81 -10.66
CA GLY A 183 -2.55 -14.47 -10.90
C GLY A 183 -2.74 -14.02 -12.35
N VAL A 184 -1.73 -14.27 -13.17
CA VAL A 184 -1.71 -13.94 -14.61
C VAL A 184 -1.66 -15.23 -15.44
N LEU A 185 -2.74 -15.53 -16.16
CA LEU A 185 -2.88 -16.78 -16.92
C LEU A 185 -3.09 -16.52 -18.41
N TRP A 186 -2.52 -17.35 -19.27
CA TRP A 186 -2.75 -17.28 -20.72
C TRP A 186 -2.76 -18.65 -21.39
N ARG A 187 -3.22 -18.69 -22.63
CA ARG A 187 -3.27 -19.90 -23.45
C ARG A 187 -2.62 -19.66 -24.80
N LEU A 188 -1.90 -20.66 -25.32
CA LEU A 188 -1.37 -20.62 -26.68
C LEU A 188 -2.52 -20.51 -27.71
N PRO A 189 -2.38 -19.66 -28.74
CA PRO A 189 -1.12 -19.09 -29.23
C PRO A 189 -0.74 -17.71 -28.66
N ALA A 190 -1.38 -17.21 -27.59
CA ALA A 190 -0.96 -15.95 -26.97
C ALA A 190 0.43 -16.07 -26.34
N VAL A 191 1.24 -15.03 -26.51
CA VAL A 191 2.59 -14.89 -25.96
C VAL A 191 2.70 -13.50 -25.30
N PRO A 192 2.10 -13.32 -24.11
CA PRO A 192 2.13 -12.05 -23.39
C PRO A 192 3.55 -11.72 -22.93
N LEU A 193 3.84 -10.43 -22.84
CA LEU A 193 5.09 -9.92 -22.27
C LEU A 193 4.83 -9.50 -20.82
N VAL A 194 5.23 -10.36 -19.87
CA VAL A 194 4.88 -10.26 -18.46
C VAL A 194 6.11 -9.92 -17.61
N GLU A 195 6.35 -8.64 -17.37
CA GLU A 195 7.57 -8.14 -16.72
C GLU A 195 7.24 -7.19 -15.58
N TYR A 196 8.06 -7.13 -14.53
CA TYR A 196 7.91 -6.18 -13.42
C TYR A 196 6.52 -6.18 -12.75
N ASN A 197 5.85 -7.32 -12.63
CA ASN A 197 4.56 -7.40 -11.92
C ASN A 197 4.74 -8.02 -10.54
N ASN A 198 3.95 -7.59 -9.57
CA ASN A 198 3.78 -8.32 -8.31
C ASN A 198 2.55 -9.21 -8.37
N VAL A 199 2.71 -10.50 -8.09
CA VAL A 199 1.58 -11.44 -7.97
C VAL A 199 1.61 -12.09 -6.59
N PHE A 200 0.61 -11.82 -5.76
CA PHE A 200 0.61 -12.23 -4.35
C PHE A 200 -0.57 -13.15 -3.97
N ASP A 201 -0.21 -14.20 -3.24
CA ASP A 201 -1.12 -15.24 -2.70
C ASP A 201 -2.23 -15.73 -3.66
N PRO A 202 -1.97 -16.03 -4.94
CA PRO A 202 -2.96 -16.70 -5.77
C PRO A 202 -3.24 -18.12 -5.25
N ALA A 203 -4.40 -18.66 -5.61
CA ALA A 203 -4.74 -20.05 -5.38
C ALA A 203 -4.20 -20.96 -6.49
N ASN A 204 -3.92 -22.22 -6.14
CA ASN A 204 -3.60 -23.26 -7.12
C ASN A 204 -4.84 -23.64 -7.97
N VAL A 205 -4.91 -23.14 -9.21
CA VAL A 205 -5.95 -23.46 -10.19
C VAL A 205 -5.45 -24.26 -11.40
N THR A 206 -4.14 -24.38 -11.55
CA THR A 206 -3.46 -25.00 -12.70
C THR A 206 -2.71 -26.29 -12.34
N GLY A 207 -2.67 -26.67 -11.07
CA GLY A 207 -1.86 -27.78 -10.55
C GLY A 207 -0.52 -27.34 -9.94
N GLY A 208 -0.26 -26.04 -9.81
CA GLY A 208 0.96 -25.43 -9.24
C GLY A 208 0.70 -24.20 -8.36
N GLY A 209 1.64 -23.24 -8.29
CA GLY A 209 1.46 -22.01 -7.49
C GLY A 209 0.48 -21.01 -8.12
N SER A 210 0.21 -21.13 -9.42
CA SER A 210 -0.67 -20.31 -10.28
C SER A 210 -0.42 -18.80 -10.27
N TYR A 211 0.79 -18.38 -9.92
CA TYR A 211 1.26 -17.00 -10.06
C TYR A 211 1.26 -16.59 -11.53
N PHE A 212 1.95 -17.36 -12.37
CA PHE A 212 2.00 -17.21 -13.81
C PHE A 212 1.93 -18.60 -14.45
N ALA A 213 1.01 -18.80 -15.40
CA ALA A 213 0.94 -20.09 -16.11
C ALA A 213 0.42 -19.96 -17.54
N VAL A 214 0.92 -20.86 -18.39
CA VAL A 214 0.55 -21.00 -19.79
C VAL A 214 -0.15 -22.33 -20.05
N HIS A 215 -1.26 -22.30 -20.76
CA HIS A 215 -1.93 -23.49 -21.26
C HIS A 215 -1.52 -23.79 -22.70
N ASP A 216 -0.96 -24.97 -22.98
CA ASP A 216 -0.44 -25.33 -24.32
C ASP A 216 -1.52 -25.85 -25.29
N GLY A 217 -2.74 -26.02 -24.80
CA GLY A 217 -3.86 -26.64 -25.52
C GLY A 217 -4.28 -27.98 -24.92
N THR A 218 -3.44 -28.56 -24.08
CA THR A 218 -3.69 -29.83 -23.38
C THR A 218 -3.56 -29.70 -21.86
N THR A 219 -2.52 -29.03 -21.37
CA THR A 219 -2.22 -28.89 -19.94
C THR A 219 -1.69 -27.51 -19.61
N TRP A 220 -1.72 -27.17 -18.32
CA TRP A 220 -1.08 -25.98 -17.78
C TRP A 220 0.38 -26.23 -17.45
N HIS A 221 1.20 -25.22 -17.67
CA HIS A 221 2.60 -25.16 -17.28
C HIS A 221 2.83 -23.89 -16.47
N GLU A 222 3.31 -24.04 -15.24
CA GLU A 222 3.78 -22.91 -14.43
C GLU A 222 5.01 -22.29 -15.07
N VAL A 223 5.09 -20.97 -15.01
CA VAL A 223 6.28 -20.22 -15.45
C VAL A 223 6.65 -19.21 -14.37
N SER A 224 7.90 -18.79 -14.33
CA SER A 224 8.25 -17.62 -13.55
C SER A 224 7.66 -16.39 -14.24
N GLY A 225 7.33 -15.34 -13.47
CA GLY A 225 7.27 -14.01 -14.04
C GLY A 225 8.59 -13.73 -14.76
N LEU A 226 8.57 -13.01 -15.87
CA LEU A 226 9.82 -12.63 -16.54
C LEU A 226 10.55 -11.59 -15.67
N VAL A 227 11.50 -10.87 -16.26
CA VAL A 227 12.36 -9.91 -15.57
C VAL A 227 11.59 -9.00 -14.60
N GLY A 228 12.11 -8.89 -13.38
CA GLY A 228 11.63 -7.97 -12.35
C GLY A 228 10.28 -8.28 -11.71
N SER A 229 9.61 -9.38 -12.07
CA SER A 229 8.37 -9.77 -11.39
C SER A 229 8.66 -10.32 -9.98
N ILE A 230 7.82 -9.96 -9.02
CA ILE A 230 7.93 -10.37 -7.61
C ILE A 230 6.64 -11.06 -7.15
N THR A 231 6.69 -11.74 -6.01
CA THR A 231 5.55 -12.48 -5.44
C THR A 231 5.42 -12.26 -3.93
N SER A 232 5.54 -11.00 -3.52
CA SER A 232 5.59 -10.58 -2.12
C SER A 232 4.32 -9.84 -1.74
N ASP A 233 3.99 -9.84 -0.45
CA ASP A 233 2.84 -9.08 0.05
C ASP A 233 2.99 -7.61 -0.37
N PRO A 234 2.01 -7.03 -1.10
CA PRO A 234 2.05 -5.62 -1.46
C PRO A 234 2.09 -4.66 -0.28
N ASP A 235 1.74 -5.10 0.94
CA ASP A 235 1.73 -4.26 2.14
C ASP A 235 0.90 -2.98 1.94
N PHE A 236 -0.37 -3.18 1.56
CA PHE A 236 -1.33 -2.09 1.35
C PHE A 236 -1.74 -1.42 2.67
N VAL A 237 -2.03 -0.13 2.61
CA VAL A 237 -2.45 0.68 3.77
C VAL A 237 -3.75 0.15 4.40
N ASP A 238 -4.80 -0.07 3.62
CA ASP A 238 -6.10 -0.54 4.13
C ASP A 238 -6.97 -1.15 3.02
N THR A 239 -6.85 -2.47 2.80
CA THR A 239 -7.62 -3.18 1.78
C THR A 239 -9.11 -3.29 2.10
N ALA A 240 -9.49 -3.26 3.38
CA ALA A 240 -10.89 -3.40 3.81
C ALA A 240 -11.75 -2.19 3.39
N HIS A 241 -11.13 -1.02 3.29
CA HIS A 241 -11.78 0.22 2.85
C HIS A 241 -11.40 0.63 1.41
N GLY A 242 -10.79 -0.27 0.63
CA GLY A 242 -10.41 0.00 -0.76
C GLY A 242 -9.19 0.92 -0.93
N ASN A 243 -8.40 1.14 0.12
CA ASN A 243 -7.18 1.94 0.05
C ASN A 243 -5.97 1.05 -0.28
N PHE A 244 -5.67 0.98 -1.58
CA PHE A 244 -4.56 0.20 -2.13
C PHE A 244 -3.27 1.01 -2.32
N ARG A 245 -3.09 2.10 -1.56
CA ARG A 245 -1.78 2.74 -1.45
C ARG A 245 -0.82 1.81 -0.73
N LEU A 246 0.47 1.92 -1.04
CA LEU A 246 1.52 1.11 -0.44
C LEU A 246 1.97 1.74 0.89
N ASN A 247 2.22 0.91 1.91
CA ASN A 247 2.97 1.34 3.08
C ASN A 247 4.44 1.64 2.69
N PRO A 248 5.16 2.53 3.41
CA PRO A 248 6.54 2.86 3.10
C PRO A 248 7.55 1.69 3.09
N SER A 249 7.22 0.58 3.75
CA SER A 249 8.00 -0.66 3.79
C SER A 249 7.69 -1.64 2.66
N SER A 250 6.72 -1.31 1.80
CA SER A 250 6.22 -2.23 0.78
C SER A 250 7.32 -2.69 -0.18
N PRO A 251 7.38 -3.98 -0.53
CA PRO A 251 8.31 -4.49 -1.54
C PRO A 251 7.94 -4.03 -2.97
N CYS A 252 6.80 -3.35 -3.14
CA CYS A 252 6.36 -2.79 -4.41
C CYS A 252 6.87 -1.37 -4.66
N ILE A 253 7.47 -0.72 -3.65
CA ILE A 253 8.07 0.62 -3.80
C ILE A 253 9.37 0.53 -4.61
N ASP A 254 9.55 1.43 -5.59
CA ASP A 254 10.71 1.50 -6.49
C ASP A 254 11.04 0.16 -7.18
N ALA A 255 10.05 -0.72 -7.35
CA ALA A 255 10.25 -2.10 -7.80
C ALA A 255 9.85 -2.34 -9.27
N GLY A 256 9.11 -1.41 -9.88
CA GLY A 256 8.62 -1.49 -11.26
C GLY A 256 9.73 -1.36 -12.32
N ASP A 257 9.36 -1.23 -13.59
CA ASP A 257 10.29 -1.10 -14.71
C ASP A 257 11.29 0.07 -14.48
N PRO A 258 12.61 -0.16 -14.57
CA PRO A 258 13.64 0.85 -14.32
C PRO A 258 13.76 1.90 -15.43
N SER A 259 13.06 1.73 -16.56
CA SER A 259 13.07 2.71 -17.65
C SER A 259 12.44 4.03 -17.20
N PRO A 260 13.11 5.19 -17.43
CA PRO A 260 12.59 6.50 -17.04
C PRO A 260 11.22 6.88 -17.60
N VAL A 261 10.76 6.18 -18.66
CA VAL A 261 9.41 6.39 -19.22
C VAL A 261 8.29 5.92 -18.27
N TYR A 262 8.61 5.05 -17.31
CA TYR A 262 7.67 4.53 -16.32
C TYR A 262 7.82 5.16 -14.95
N ASN A 263 8.86 5.98 -14.72
CA ASN A 263 9.11 6.60 -13.43
C ASN A 263 7.88 7.31 -12.86
N ASP A 264 7.83 7.33 -11.53
CA ASP A 264 6.88 8.12 -10.79
C ASP A 264 7.01 9.61 -11.09
N ILE A 265 5.99 10.36 -10.70
CA ILE A 265 5.87 11.79 -10.99
C ILE A 265 6.99 12.61 -10.34
N ASP A 266 7.52 12.15 -9.22
CA ASP A 266 8.66 12.76 -8.51
C ASP A 266 10.02 12.40 -9.14
N GLY A 267 10.02 11.47 -10.10
CA GLY A 267 11.18 11.00 -10.84
C GLY A 267 11.88 9.79 -10.23
N SER A 268 11.40 9.23 -9.10
CA SER A 268 11.87 7.95 -8.57
C SER A 268 11.56 6.79 -9.54
N ARG A 269 12.10 5.60 -9.24
CA ARG A 269 11.79 4.43 -10.06
C ARG A 269 10.33 4.05 -9.79
N ASN A 270 9.64 3.63 -10.84
CA ASN A 270 8.22 3.30 -10.76
C ASN A 270 7.88 2.36 -9.60
N ASP A 271 6.93 2.78 -8.76
CA ASP A 271 6.20 1.89 -7.86
C ASP A 271 5.30 0.94 -8.67
N MET A 272 5.19 -0.33 -8.25
CA MET A 272 4.19 -1.23 -8.85
C MET A 272 2.77 -0.86 -8.39
N GLY A 273 1.78 -1.07 -9.25
CA GLY A 273 0.35 -0.90 -8.95
C GLY A 273 -0.25 0.43 -9.40
N ALA A 274 -1.53 0.62 -9.06
CA ALA A 274 -2.38 1.72 -9.52
C ALA A 274 -1.82 3.12 -9.24
N PHE A 275 -1.04 3.25 -8.15
CA PHE A 275 -0.56 4.53 -7.66
C PHE A 275 0.83 4.91 -8.16
N GLY A 276 1.56 3.99 -8.79
CA GLY A 276 2.87 4.25 -9.37
C GLY A 276 2.80 4.77 -10.82
N GLY A 277 3.90 5.35 -11.25
CA GLY A 277 4.19 5.77 -12.60
C GLY A 277 3.50 7.06 -13.00
N GLN A 278 3.36 7.26 -14.30
CA GLN A 278 2.78 8.47 -14.84
C GLN A 278 1.25 8.47 -14.68
N ARG A 279 0.74 9.41 -13.88
CA ARG A 279 -0.68 9.69 -13.70
C ARG A 279 -1.08 11.02 -14.30
N MET A 280 -2.29 11.08 -14.85
CA MET A 280 -2.94 12.26 -15.39
C MET A 280 -3.59 13.09 -14.28
N ASP A 281 -4.15 12.48 -13.24
CA ASP A 281 -4.93 13.09 -12.14
C ASP A 281 -5.65 14.38 -12.57
N SER A 282 -6.75 14.20 -13.29
CA SER A 282 -7.26 15.24 -14.16
C SER A 282 -7.85 16.44 -13.43
N GLY A 283 -8.29 16.31 -12.18
CA GLY A 283 -8.90 17.35 -11.33
C GLY A 283 -9.98 18.21 -12.01
N GLU A 284 -10.70 19.02 -11.22
CA GLU A 284 -11.52 20.08 -11.81
C GLU A 284 -10.64 21.27 -12.22
N SER A 285 -10.94 21.93 -13.35
CA SER A 285 -10.15 23.10 -13.76
C SER A 285 -10.60 24.40 -13.09
N SER A 286 -11.87 24.45 -12.67
CA SER A 286 -12.54 25.63 -12.15
C SER A 286 -13.91 25.29 -11.58
N HIS A 287 -14.50 26.17 -10.77
CA HIS A 287 -15.89 26.04 -10.31
C HIS A 287 -16.83 27.05 -11.03
N PRO A 288 -18.16 26.81 -11.12
CA PRO A 288 -19.07 27.67 -11.89
C PRO A 288 -19.34 29.05 -11.26
N GLY A 289 -18.88 29.28 -10.03
CA GLY A 289 -19.05 30.55 -9.31
C GLY A 289 -17.92 31.54 -9.58
N SER A 290 -17.82 32.55 -8.70
CA SER A 290 -16.67 33.46 -8.60
C SER A 290 -16.04 33.29 -7.24
N GLY A 291 -14.73 33.49 -7.13
CA GLY A 291 -13.96 33.24 -5.92
C GLY A 291 -12.83 32.25 -6.13
N PHE A 292 -12.10 31.99 -5.05
CA PHE A 292 -11.20 30.86 -4.95
C PHE A 292 -11.66 29.97 -3.80
N LEU A 293 -11.52 28.66 -4.00
CA LEU A 293 -11.81 27.64 -3.00
C LEU A 293 -10.58 26.77 -2.88
N PHE A 294 -10.00 26.65 -1.69
CA PHE A 294 -9.17 25.49 -1.38
C PHE A 294 -10.11 24.28 -1.26
N THR A 295 -9.76 23.19 -1.93
CA THR A 295 -10.62 21.99 -2.01
C THR A 295 -10.13 20.90 -1.07
N SER A 296 -8.84 20.62 -1.07
CA SER A 296 -8.24 19.57 -0.26
C SER A 296 -6.77 19.84 0.07
N ILE A 297 -6.27 19.10 1.06
CA ILE A 297 -4.84 18.89 1.32
C ILE A 297 -4.56 17.41 1.13
N GLY A 298 -3.77 17.06 0.11
CA GLY A 298 -3.71 15.69 -0.39
C GLY A 298 -5.11 15.23 -0.77
N ASN A 299 -5.53 14.10 -0.22
CA ASN A 299 -6.86 13.51 -0.46
C ASN A 299 -7.90 13.97 0.58
N VAL A 300 -7.51 14.75 1.59
CA VAL A 300 -8.41 15.15 2.68
C VAL A 300 -9.14 16.45 2.29
N PRO A 301 -10.49 16.45 2.21
CA PRO A 301 -11.24 17.67 1.95
C PRO A 301 -10.97 18.73 3.01
N LEU A 302 -10.94 19.99 2.58
CA LEU A 302 -10.66 21.10 3.49
C LEU A 302 -11.68 21.24 4.63
N THR A 303 -12.90 20.74 4.41
CA THR A 303 -14.00 20.70 5.39
C THR A 303 -13.70 19.81 6.59
N GLU A 304 -12.76 18.87 6.46
CA GLU A 304 -12.35 17.97 7.54
C GLU A 304 -11.26 18.59 8.45
N ILE A 305 -10.81 19.81 8.15
CA ILE A 305 -9.99 20.61 9.05
C ILE A 305 -10.92 21.36 10.00
N VAL A 306 -10.68 21.19 11.31
CA VAL A 306 -11.49 21.88 12.32
C VAL A 306 -11.23 23.39 12.23
N ALA A 307 -12.25 24.14 11.79
CA ALA A 307 -12.16 25.58 11.54
C ALA A 307 -12.52 26.45 12.76
N ASP A 308 -13.31 25.95 13.71
CA ASP A 308 -13.74 26.72 14.89
C ASP A 308 -12.53 27.01 15.81
N PRO A 309 -12.15 28.29 16.04
CA PRO A 309 -11.05 28.65 16.91
C PRO A 309 -11.26 28.27 18.39
N LEU A 310 -12.49 27.97 18.79
CA LEU A 310 -12.84 27.54 20.16
C LEU A 310 -12.72 26.03 20.35
N ASP A 311 -12.66 25.22 19.27
CA ASP A 311 -12.44 23.79 19.37
C ASP A 311 -10.95 23.53 19.75
N PRO A 312 -10.66 22.67 20.75
CA PRO A 312 -9.29 22.30 21.10
C PRO A 312 -8.45 21.83 19.91
N SER A 313 -9.11 21.30 18.90
CA SER A 313 -8.54 20.66 17.71
C SER A 313 -8.46 21.62 16.53
N HIS A 314 -8.68 22.92 16.74
CA HIS A 314 -8.59 23.94 15.70
C HIS A 314 -7.29 23.80 14.88
N GLY A 315 -7.44 23.58 13.57
CA GLY A 315 -6.35 23.36 12.62
C GLY A 315 -5.79 21.94 12.56
N LEU A 316 -6.38 20.99 13.28
CA LEU A 316 -6.15 19.55 13.12
C LEU A 316 -7.20 18.96 12.18
N LEU A 317 -6.86 17.82 11.58
CA LEU A 317 -7.81 16.99 10.85
C LEU A 317 -8.69 16.20 11.82
N LYS A 318 -10.00 16.25 11.59
CA LYS A 318 -11.01 15.35 12.15
C LYS A 318 -11.88 14.83 11.01
N VAL A 319 -11.36 13.82 10.30
CA VAL A 319 -12.07 13.20 9.18
C VAL A 319 -13.29 12.43 9.70
N SER A 320 -14.46 12.82 9.20
CA SER A 320 -15.73 12.15 9.44
C SER A 320 -15.74 10.75 8.82
N GLU A 321 -16.59 9.88 9.36
CA GLU A 321 -16.75 8.52 8.81
C GLU A 321 -17.25 8.55 7.37
N VAL A 322 -18.12 9.50 7.04
CA VAL A 322 -18.63 9.72 5.67
C VAL A 322 -17.48 10.11 4.74
N ALA A 323 -16.67 11.11 5.10
CA ALA A 323 -15.53 11.51 4.25
C ALA A 323 -14.48 10.39 4.12
N ALA A 324 -14.21 9.63 5.19
CA ALA A 324 -13.30 8.49 5.11
C ALA A 324 -13.79 7.42 4.12
N GLN A 325 -15.10 7.14 4.12
CA GLN A 325 -15.73 6.19 3.21
C GLN A 325 -15.77 6.72 1.77
N ASP A 326 -16.30 7.92 1.57
CA ASP A 326 -16.50 8.51 0.24
C ASP A 326 -15.17 8.71 -0.49
N PHE A 327 -14.12 9.16 0.22
CA PHE A 327 -12.82 9.47 -0.38
C PHE A 327 -11.78 8.36 -0.20
N HIS A 328 -12.14 7.22 0.40
CA HIS A 328 -11.23 6.11 0.67
C HIS A 328 -9.93 6.52 1.39
N ILE A 329 -10.04 7.46 2.34
CA ILE A 329 -8.92 8.00 3.12
C ILE A 329 -8.93 7.48 4.57
N PRO A 330 -7.77 7.40 5.25
CA PRO A 330 -7.75 7.09 6.67
C PRO A 330 -8.60 8.09 7.46
N ARG A 331 -9.31 7.58 8.47
CA ARG A 331 -10.08 8.40 9.40
C ARG A 331 -9.16 9.14 10.39
N TYR A 332 -8.48 10.17 9.89
CA TYR A 332 -7.61 11.03 10.69
C TYR A 332 -8.39 11.64 11.86
N THR A 333 -7.90 11.41 13.06
CA THR A 333 -8.51 11.88 14.30
C THR A 333 -7.52 12.77 15.04
N ASP A 334 -7.86 14.04 15.20
CA ASP A 334 -7.03 15.05 15.86
C ASP A 334 -5.60 15.09 15.31
N SER A 335 -5.47 14.95 14.00
CA SER A 335 -4.19 14.69 13.33
C SER A 335 -3.59 15.98 12.80
N PRO A 336 -2.34 16.33 13.15
CA PRO A 336 -1.65 17.47 12.55
C PRO A 336 -1.20 17.14 11.13
N LEU A 337 -0.94 18.19 10.36
CA LEU A 337 -0.36 18.05 9.03
C LEU A 337 1.17 18.14 9.10
N GLY A 338 1.87 17.55 8.13
CA GLY A 338 3.33 17.59 8.08
C GLY A 338 3.87 17.09 6.74
N GLY A 339 5.18 16.99 6.62
CA GLY A 339 5.86 16.51 5.43
C GLY A 339 5.64 17.47 4.24
N THR A 340 5.17 16.91 3.14
CA THR A 340 4.94 17.64 1.89
C THR A 340 3.45 17.74 1.61
N LEU A 341 2.88 18.93 1.81
CA LEU A 341 1.43 19.16 1.69
C LEU A 341 1.05 19.56 0.27
N TRP A 342 0.17 18.80 -0.36
CA TRP A 342 -0.36 19.10 -1.68
C TRP A 342 -1.63 19.92 -1.53
N LEU A 343 -1.60 21.20 -1.89
CA LEU A 343 -2.71 22.12 -1.73
C LEU A 343 -3.51 22.23 -3.03
N HIS A 344 -4.74 21.73 -3.03
CA HIS A 344 -5.63 21.79 -4.18
C HIS A 344 -6.63 22.95 -4.06
N GLY A 345 -7.05 23.49 -5.20
CA GLY A 345 -8.06 24.53 -5.21
C GLY A 345 -8.55 24.96 -6.58
N LEU A 346 -9.71 25.61 -6.60
CA LEU A 346 -10.43 26.01 -7.80
C LEU A 346 -10.69 27.51 -7.80
N PHE A 347 -10.38 28.15 -8.94
CA PHE A 347 -10.84 29.49 -9.24
C PHE A 347 -12.19 29.43 -9.96
N GLY A 348 -12.98 30.50 -9.85
CA GLY A 348 -14.20 30.65 -10.62
C GLY A 348 -13.91 30.63 -12.13
N ALA A 349 -14.71 29.90 -12.90
CA ALA A 349 -14.49 29.69 -14.34
C ALA A 349 -14.49 31.01 -15.15
N MET A 350 -15.20 32.02 -14.64
CA MET A 350 -15.33 33.35 -15.24
C MET A 350 -14.40 34.39 -14.59
N ASP A 351 -13.65 34.00 -13.56
CA ASP A 351 -12.69 34.90 -12.92
C ASP A 351 -11.51 35.09 -13.87
N GLY A 352 -11.28 36.34 -14.28
CA GLY A 352 -10.14 36.66 -15.15
C GLY A 352 -8.83 36.65 -14.37
N VAL A 353 -8.42 35.48 -13.90
CA VAL A 353 -7.22 35.22 -13.11
C VAL A 353 -6.30 34.37 -13.95
N ASP A 354 -5.05 34.79 -14.15
CA ASP A 354 -4.07 34.04 -14.95
C ASP A 354 -2.90 33.56 -14.09
N TYR A 355 -2.65 34.25 -12.97
CA TYR A 355 -1.65 33.88 -11.98
C TYR A 355 -2.20 33.99 -10.56
N TYR A 356 -1.58 33.30 -9.62
CA TYR A 356 -1.92 33.38 -8.21
C TYR A 356 -0.68 33.27 -7.32
N GLN A 357 -0.83 33.64 -6.05
CA GLN A 357 0.12 33.38 -4.98
C GLN A 357 -0.59 32.59 -3.88
N ILE A 358 0.12 31.66 -3.26
CA ILE A 358 -0.28 31.09 -1.96
C ILE A 358 0.54 31.76 -0.87
N LEU A 359 -0.14 32.13 0.23
CA LEU A 359 0.45 32.84 1.35
C LEU A 359 0.25 32.04 2.63
N ALA A 360 1.25 32.06 3.50
CA ALA A 360 1.15 31.56 4.86
C ALA A 360 1.50 32.65 5.87
N ALA A 361 0.82 32.63 7.02
CA ALA A 361 1.16 33.44 8.18
C ALA A 361 1.17 32.54 9.42
N THR A 362 2.09 32.78 10.35
CA THR A 362 1.98 32.17 11.68
C THR A 362 0.66 32.61 12.29
N TYR A 363 -0.09 31.64 12.82
CA TYR A 363 -1.43 31.89 13.35
C TYR A 363 -1.41 32.98 14.44
N GLY A 364 -2.39 33.88 14.39
CA GLY A 364 -2.48 35.04 15.29
C GLY A 364 -1.61 36.24 14.88
N THR A 365 -0.88 36.15 13.76
CA THR A 365 -0.12 37.27 13.19
C THR A 365 -0.75 37.77 11.89
N SER A 366 -0.50 39.04 11.54
CA SER A 366 -0.90 39.61 10.24
C SER A 366 0.22 39.58 9.20
N ALA A 367 1.42 39.11 9.58
CA ALA A 367 2.58 39.03 8.72
C ALA A 367 2.45 37.81 7.79
N THR A 368 2.10 38.06 6.53
CA THR A 368 1.98 37.03 5.49
C THR A 368 3.28 36.92 4.70
N THR A 369 3.68 35.69 4.41
CA THR A 369 4.79 35.36 3.51
C THR A 369 4.23 34.67 2.28
N THR A 370 4.63 35.13 1.09
CA THR A 370 4.33 34.43 -0.16
C THR A 370 5.20 33.18 -0.26
N LEU A 371 4.57 32.03 -0.42
CA LEU A 371 5.28 30.75 -0.54
C LEU A 371 5.93 30.63 -1.94
N ASN A 372 7.12 30.04 -2.01
CA ASN A 372 8.02 30.14 -3.17
C ASN A 372 8.62 28.81 -3.66
N ALA A 373 8.05 27.67 -3.29
CA ALA A 373 8.51 26.35 -3.72
C ALA A 373 8.16 26.11 -5.20
N PRO A 374 9.05 25.47 -5.97
CA PRO A 374 8.79 25.20 -7.38
C PRO A 374 7.58 24.27 -7.56
N LEU A 375 6.69 24.64 -8.47
CA LEU A 375 5.61 23.78 -8.94
C LEU A 375 5.80 23.54 -10.44
N THR A 376 5.89 22.28 -10.82
CA THR A 376 5.97 21.87 -12.22
C THR A 376 4.87 20.87 -12.51
N LYS A 377 4.21 21.03 -13.66
CA LYS A 377 3.18 20.12 -14.14
C LYS A 377 3.52 19.66 -15.54
N TYR A 378 2.95 18.52 -15.93
CA TYR A 378 3.04 18.05 -17.31
C TYR A 378 1.76 18.40 -18.04
N ARG A 379 1.90 19.00 -19.22
CA ARG A 379 0.81 19.19 -20.17
C ARG A 379 0.87 18.07 -21.20
N PHE A 380 -0.18 17.26 -21.26
CA PHE A 380 -0.30 16.19 -22.23
C PHE A 380 -0.91 16.69 -23.54
N THR A 381 -0.38 16.16 -24.63
CA THR A 381 -0.92 16.26 -25.98
C THR A 381 -1.20 14.85 -26.46
N ILE A 382 -2.46 14.58 -26.78
CA ILE A 382 -2.87 13.34 -27.42
C ILE A 382 -2.51 13.47 -28.90
N ASN A 383 -1.58 12.65 -29.37
CA ASN A 383 -1.16 12.66 -30.77
C ASN A 383 -2.19 11.94 -31.66
N PRO A 384 -2.20 12.21 -32.98
CA PRO A 384 -3.11 11.54 -33.91
C PRO A 384 -2.97 10.01 -33.97
N ASP A 385 -1.85 9.44 -33.52
CA ASP A 385 -1.60 8.00 -33.43
C ASP A 385 -2.01 7.38 -32.08
N GLY A 386 -2.61 8.18 -31.18
CA GLY A 386 -3.03 7.75 -29.85
C GLY A 386 -1.90 7.72 -28.82
N THR A 387 -0.66 8.04 -29.20
CA THR A 387 0.43 8.19 -28.23
C THR A 387 0.26 9.50 -27.45
N LEU A 388 0.64 9.50 -26.18
CA LEU A 388 0.72 10.70 -25.38
C LEU A 388 2.12 11.29 -25.50
N THR A 389 2.20 12.53 -25.97
CA THR A 389 3.38 13.36 -25.70
C THR A 389 3.08 14.26 -24.52
N TRP A 390 4.10 14.59 -23.75
CA TRP A 390 3.97 15.52 -22.66
C TRP A 390 5.05 16.57 -22.74
N THR A 391 4.72 17.74 -22.20
CA THR A 391 5.65 18.86 -22.07
C THR A 391 5.67 19.26 -20.61
N ARG A 392 6.87 19.33 -20.04
CA ARG A 392 7.09 19.78 -18.67
C ARG A 392 6.96 21.31 -18.63
N HIS A 393 6.07 21.82 -17.78
CA HIS A 393 5.79 23.23 -17.63
C HIS A 393 6.00 23.67 -16.19
N GLN A 394 6.94 24.58 -15.97
CA GLN A 394 7.09 25.25 -14.67
C GLN A 394 5.92 26.20 -14.48
N MET A 395 5.10 25.93 -13.48
CA MET A 395 3.95 26.74 -13.11
C MET A 395 4.37 27.93 -12.25
N GLY A 396 5.33 27.73 -11.35
CA GLY A 396 5.91 28.77 -10.50
C GLY A 396 7.08 28.25 -9.65
N PRO A 397 7.72 29.10 -8.84
CA PRO A 397 7.49 30.54 -8.76
C PRO A 397 7.96 31.27 -10.03
N LEU A 398 7.20 32.28 -10.44
CA LEU A 398 7.52 33.21 -11.53
C LEU A 398 7.61 34.64 -10.98
N SER A 399 8.40 35.48 -11.63
CA SER A 399 8.48 36.92 -11.36
C SER A 399 8.00 37.69 -12.59
N ILE A 400 6.87 38.40 -12.48
CA ILE A 400 6.25 39.13 -13.59
C ILE A 400 5.89 40.53 -13.09
N GLY A 401 6.30 41.57 -13.83
CA GLY A 401 5.95 42.96 -13.48
C GLY A 401 6.40 43.43 -12.10
N GLY A 402 7.44 42.81 -11.51
CA GLY A 402 7.91 43.12 -10.15
C GLY A 402 7.12 42.43 -9.03
N VAL A 403 6.19 41.53 -9.36
CA VAL A 403 5.51 40.65 -8.41
C VAL A 403 6.17 39.27 -8.48
N ASP A 404 6.79 38.85 -7.38
CA ASP A 404 7.48 37.56 -7.25
C ASP A 404 6.54 36.44 -6.82
N ASN A 405 7.00 35.19 -6.91
CA ASN A 405 6.30 33.99 -6.41
C ASN A 405 4.91 33.77 -7.02
N LEU A 406 4.73 34.16 -8.28
CA LEU A 406 3.51 33.90 -9.03
C LEU A 406 3.48 32.46 -9.55
N TYR A 407 2.30 31.85 -9.56
CA TYR A 407 2.03 30.55 -10.16
C TYR A 407 1.02 30.72 -11.28
N LEU A 408 1.33 30.18 -12.45
CA LEU A 408 0.45 30.14 -13.61
C LEU A 408 -0.80 29.30 -13.30
N LEU A 409 -1.98 29.80 -13.68
CA LEU A 409 -3.23 29.05 -13.60
C LEU A 409 -3.48 28.29 -14.92
N ASN A 410 -3.34 26.96 -14.89
CA ASN A 410 -3.64 26.10 -16.03
C ASN A 410 -5.16 25.90 -16.20
N LYS A 411 -5.76 26.57 -17.19
CA LYS A 411 -7.23 26.54 -17.44
C LYS A 411 -7.70 25.55 -18.52
N THR A 412 -6.87 25.26 -19.52
CA THR A 412 -7.27 24.49 -20.72
C THR A 412 -6.24 23.42 -21.10
N GLY A 413 -6.70 22.30 -21.66
CA GLY A 413 -5.86 21.15 -22.03
C GLY A 413 -5.87 20.03 -20.99
N TYR A 414 -4.99 19.04 -21.17
CA TYR A 414 -4.80 17.91 -20.28
C TYR A 414 -3.54 18.16 -19.45
N TRP A 415 -3.69 18.26 -18.14
CA TRP A 415 -2.60 18.57 -17.21
C TRP A 415 -2.57 17.55 -16.08
N THR A 416 -1.38 17.22 -15.58
CA THR A 416 -1.24 16.56 -14.28
C THR A 416 -1.78 17.45 -13.17
N PHE A 417 -2.69 16.94 -12.34
CA PHE A 417 -3.25 17.61 -11.16
C PHE A 417 -3.80 19.00 -11.48
N THR A 418 -4.84 19.09 -12.31
CA THR A 418 -5.29 20.39 -12.85
C THR A 418 -5.59 21.41 -11.75
N ASP A 419 -6.16 20.96 -10.64
CA ASP A 419 -6.54 21.73 -9.46
C ASP A 419 -5.42 21.95 -8.44
N LEU A 420 -4.29 21.24 -8.52
CA LEU A 420 -3.16 21.44 -7.61
C LEU A 420 -2.62 22.87 -7.75
N ARG A 421 -2.55 23.60 -6.64
CA ARG A 421 -2.08 24.99 -6.61
C ARG A 421 -0.69 25.14 -6.04
N TYR A 422 -0.30 24.25 -5.13
CA TYR A 422 1.00 24.39 -4.48
C TYR A 422 1.41 23.09 -3.79
N ILE A 423 2.70 22.78 -3.83
CA ILE A 423 3.29 21.68 -3.04
C ILE A 423 4.14 22.34 -1.94
N TRP A 424 3.68 22.27 -0.70
CA TRP A 424 4.33 22.88 0.44
C TRP A 424 5.19 21.86 1.19
N ASN A 425 6.50 21.91 0.97
CA ASN A 425 7.43 21.23 1.87
C ASN A 425 7.46 21.98 3.22
N THR A 426 6.97 21.33 4.26
CA THR A 426 6.89 21.88 5.61
C THR A 426 8.04 21.47 6.51
N SER A 427 9.03 20.72 6.01
CA SER A 427 10.19 20.29 6.80
C SER A 427 10.85 21.48 7.50
N GLY A 428 11.14 21.31 8.79
CA GLY A 428 11.69 22.36 9.64
C GLY A 428 10.67 23.40 10.13
N LEU A 429 9.40 23.31 9.70
CA LEU A 429 8.29 24.07 10.28
C LEU A 429 7.60 23.25 11.37
N SER A 430 7.18 23.93 12.43
CA SER A 430 6.25 23.46 13.45
C SER A 430 5.36 24.61 13.88
N GLY A 431 4.18 24.29 14.41
CA GLY A 431 3.22 25.25 14.94
C GLY A 431 2.02 25.51 14.02
N LYS A 432 1.19 26.47 14.39
CA LYS A 432 -0.09 26.76 13.71
C LYS A 432 0.08 27.87 12.67
N TYR A 433 -0.50 27.68 11.49
CA TYR A 433 -0.41 28.60 10.35
C TYR A 433 -1.78 28.86 9.75
N SER A 434 -2.01 30.09 9.27
CA SER A 434 -3.13 30.44 8.39
C SER A 434 -2.65 30.52 6.95
N VAL A 435 -3.36 29.86 6.05
CA VAL A 435 -3.06 29.79 4.62
C VAL A 435 -4.13 30.54 3.84
N SER A 436 -3.71 31.30 2.83
CA SER A 436 -4.59 32.13 1.99
C SER A 436 -4.00 32.30 0.59
N TYR A 437 -4.64 33.10 -0.26
CA TYR A 437 -4.21 33.34 -1.64
C TYR A 437 -4.28 34.82 -2.04
N ARG A 438 -3.65 35.12 -3.17
CA ARG A 438 -3.91 36.33 -3.99
C ARG A 438 -4.02 35.94 -5.45
N ALA A 439 -4.86 36.63 -6.19
CA ALA A 439 -5.11 36.35 -7.60
C ALA A 439 -4.66 37.52 -8.48
N PHE A 440 -4.18 37.23 -9.69
CA PHE A 440 -3.61 38.21 -10.60
C PHE A 440 -4.03 37.93 -12.04
N ARG A 441 -4.23 38.99 -12.82
CA ARG A 441 -4.51 38.95 -14.26
C ARG A 441 -3.29 39.38 -15.04
N ASP A 442 -3.03 38.73 -16.17
CA ASP A 442 -2.05 39.22 -17.14
C ASP A 442 -2.60 40.44 -17.88
N MET A 443 -1.85 41.55 -17.87
CA MET A 443 -2.21 42.78 -18.57
C MET A 443 -1.51 42.92 -19.93
N GLY A 444 -0.67 41.94 -20.29
CA GLY A 444 0.24 42.03 -21.42
C GLY A 444 1.47 42.90 -21.10
N GLY A 445 2.46 42.86 -22.00
CA GLY A 445 3.70 43.63 -21.85
C GLY A 445 4.57 43.24 -20.65
N GLY A 446 4.37 42.04 -20.08
CA GLY A 446 5.11 41.54 -18.93
C GLY A 446 4.68 42.13 -17.58
N THR A 447 3.41 42.56 -17.48
CA THR A 447 2.85 43.14 -16.24
C THR A 447 1.60 42.38 -15.80
N VAL A 448 1.38 42.34 -14.48
CA VAL A 448 0.19 41.73 -13.87
C VAL A 448 -0.53 42.72 -12.97
N MET A 449 -1.83 42.51 -12.77
CA MET A 449 -2.67 43.30 -11.87
C MET A 449 -3.39 42.38 -10.90
N GLU A 450 -3.40 42.72 -9.61
CA GLU A 450 -4.15 41.96 -8.60
C GLU A 450 -5.66 42.03 -8.87
N VAL A 451 -6.32 40.88 -8.76
CA VAL A 451 -7.76 40.71 -8.98
C VAL A 451 -8.40 40.40 -7.62
N PRO A 452 -9.14 41.34 -7.01
CA PRO A 452 -9.88 41.04 -5.80
C PRO A 452 -11.05 40.11 -6.13
N LEU A 453 -11.08 38.94 -5.52
CA LEU A 453 -12.17 37.97 -5.66
C LEU A 453 -13.09 37.98 -4.42
N PRO A 454 -14.36 37.55 -4.56
CA PRO A 454 -15.27 37.41 -3.44
C PRO A 454 -14.73 36.46 -2.36
N ARG A 455 -14.80 36.89 -1.09
CA ARG A 455 -14.42 36.04 0.05
C ARG A 455 -15.45 34.96 0.31
N ASN A 456 -14.99 33.83 0.81
CA ASN A 456 -15.82 32.70 1.25
C ASN A 456 -15.09 31.88 2.33
N ASP A 457 -15.79 30.92 2.93
CA ASP A 457 -15.27 30.16 4.08
C ASP A 457 -14.14 29.18 3.73
N LEU A 458 -13.92 28.89 2.44
CA LEU A 458 -12.88 27.98 1.94
C LEU A 458 -11.76 28.70 1.19
N ASP A 459 -11.76 30.03 1.17
CA ASP A 459 -10.72 30.83 0.49
C ASP A 459 -9.45 31.02 1.35
N HIS A 460 -9.52 30.56 2.60
CA HIS A 460 -8.44 30.49 3.58
C HIS A 460 -8.72 29.36 4.58
N PHE A 461 -7.68 28.91 5.28
CA PHE A 461 -7.83 27.91 6.33
C PHE A 461 -6.70 28.02 7.36
N THR A 462 -6.85 27.36 8.51
CA THR A 462 -5.82 27.27 9.55
C THR A 462 -5.41 25.81 9.73
N ILE A 463 -4.11 25.54 9.80
CA ILE A 463 -3.56 24.19 10.04
C ILE A 463 -2.51 24.19 11.14
N LEU A 464 -2.41 23.10 11.88
CA LEU A 464 -1.28 22.80 12.75
C LEU A 464 -0.29 21.92 11.98
N ILE A 465 0.96 22.39 11.89
CA ILE A 465 2.06 21.65 11.28
C ILE A 465 2.89 20.98 12.38
N ASN A 466 3.13 19.68 12.25
CA ASN A 466 4.04 18.91 13.09
C ASN A 466 4.89 17.96 12.22
N ASN A 467 6.21 18.06 12.35
CA ASN A 467 7.19 17.25 11.62
C ASN A 467 8.08 16.43 12.54
N THR A 468 7.60 16.16 13.76
CA THR A 468 8.41 15.55 14.80
C THR A 468 8.17 14.04 14.81
N ALA A 469 9.24 13.25 14.72
CA ALA A 469 9.15 11.79 14.77
C ALA A 469 8.91 11.30 16.21
N PRO A 470 8.20 10.18 16.40
CA PRO A 470 8.10 9.53 17.70
C PRO A 470 9.42 8.84 18.08
N GLN A 471 9.63 8.68 19.38
CA GLN A 471 10.75 7.97 19.98
C GLN A 471 10.30 6.59 20.44
N MET A 472 11.00 5.54 19.99
CA MET A 472 10.76 4.16 20.37
C MET A 472 12.07 3.57 20.89
N MET A 473 12.04 2.99 22.08
CA MET A 473 13.19 2.35 22.71
C MET A 473 12.75 1.29 23.73
N ILE A 474 13.32 0.09 23.64
CA ILE A 474 13.24 -0.94 24.67
C ILE A 474 14.43 -0.73 25.61
N GLU A 475 14.18 -0.14 26.78
CA GLU A 475 15.26 0.25 27.71
C GLU A 475 15.79 -0.91 28.55
N ASP A 476 14.91 -1.81 28.99
CA ASP A 476 15.26 -2.96 29.80
C ASP A 476 14.24 -4.09 29.63
N VAL A 477 14.71 -5.32 29.80
CA VAL A 477 13.86 -6.51 29.97
C VAL A 477 14.28 -7.22 31.26
N ALA A 478 13.30 -7.55 32.09
CA ALA A 478 13.50 -8.16 33.39
C ALA A 478 12.58 -9.36 33.60
N TYR A 479 12.94 -10.24 34.53
CA TYR A 479 12.03 -11.24 35.06
C TYR A 479 10.90 -10.59 35.87
N SER A 480 9.85 -11.36 36.18
CA SER A 480 8.67 -10.87 36.93
C SER A 480 8.98 -10.36 38.35
N ASP A 481 10.14 -10.69 38.91
CA ASP A 481 10.64 -10.19 40.19
C ASP A 481 11.54 -8.94 40.05
N HIS A 482 11.56 -8.34 38.85
CA HIS A 482 12.33 -7.15 38.48
C HIS A 482 13.85 -7.36 38.46
N LEU A 483 14.32 -8.61 38.38
CA LEU A 483 15.72 -8.87 38.06
C LEU A 483 15.97 -8.62 36.57
N SER A 484 16.70 -7.54 36.26
CA SER A 484 17.09 -7.20 34.87
C SER A 484 17.91 -8.30 34.23
N ILE A 485 17.68 -8.50 32.93
CA ILE A 485 18.35 -9.51 32.11
C ILE A 485 19.34 -8.76 31.23
N ALA A 486 20.62 -9.11 31.34
CA ALA A 486 21.64 -8.42 30.56
C ALA A 486 21.49 -8.71 29.06
N GLU A 487 21.95 -7.78 28.23
CA GLU A 487 22.04 -7.98 26.79
C GLU A 487 22.81 -9.28 26.49
N CYS A 488 22.28 -10.12 25.60
CA CYS A 488 22.79 -11.47 25.28
C CYS A 488 22.66 -12.55 26.38
N GLU A 489 22.11 -12.25 27.57
CA GLU A 489 21.82 -13.26 28.60
C GLU A 489 20.59 -14.11 28.26
N LYS A 490 20.71 -15.44 28.25
CA LYS A 490 19.56 -16.31 27.94
C LYS A 490 18.44 -16.13 28.97
N ILE A 491 17.22 -15.85 28.50
CA ILE A 491 16.02 -15.83 29.35
C ILE A 491 15.66 -17.28 29.66
N THR A 492 15.72 -17.67 30.92
CA THR A 492 15.32 -19.02 31.36
C THR A 492 13.98 -18.93 32.06
N LEU A 493 12.95 -19.58 31.49
CA LEU A 493 11.59 -19.56 32.01
C LEU A 493 11.10 -20.99 32.34
N PRO A 494 10.34 -21.17 33.43
CA PRO A 494 9.94 -20.14 34.40
C PRO A 494 11.09 -19.71 35.33
N HIS A 495 11.16 -18.42 35.66
CA HIS A 495 12.04 -17.85 36.69
C HIS A 495 11.26 -17.65 37.98
N GLY A 496 11.72 -18.23 39.10
CA GLY A 496 10.98 -18.14 40.36
C GLY A 496 9.56 -18.74 40.33
N GLY A 497 9.25 -19.59 39.34
CA GLY A 497 7.91 -20.16 39.12
C GLY A 497 7.00 -19.32 38.22
N ASP A 498 7.47 -18.19 37.70
CA ASP A 498 6.75 -17.30 36.79
C ASP A 498 7.44 -17.27 35.41
N ASP A 499 6.66 -17.19 34.34
CA ASP A 499 7.12 -17.16 32.95
C ASP A 499 6.80 -15.82 32.27
N ARG A 500 6.44 -14.81 33.06
CA ARG A 500 6.20 -13.43 32.62
C ARG A 500 7.48 -12.63 32.59
N LEU A 501 7.51 -11.64 31.70
CA LEU A 501 8.58 -10.67 31.57
C LEU A 501 8.06 -9.26 31.87
N VAL A 502 8.95 -8.41 32.35
CA VAL A 502 8.72 -6.99 32.58
C VAL A 502 9.57 -6.23 31.56
N PHE A 503 8.99 -5.24 30.90
CA PHE A 503 9.70 -4.37 29.97
C PHE A 503 9.67 -2.93 30.47
N THR A 504 10.79 -2.23 30.34
CA THR A 504 10.86 -0.77 30.49
C THR A 504 10.93 -0.16 29.11
N LEU A 505 9.97 0.67 28.73
CA LEU A 505 9.82 1.20 27.38
C LEU A 505 9.79 2.72 27.37
N THR A 506 10.39 3.30 26.32
CA THR A 506 10.05 4.64 25.83
C THR A 506 9.33 4.48 24.50
N ALA A 507 8.04 4.84 24.48
CA ALA A 507 7.22 4.93 23.28
C ALA A 507 6.50 6.29 23.33
N TRP A 508 7.21 7.33 22.89
CA TRP A 508 6.93 8.69 23.27
C TRP A 508 6.91 9.69 22.10
N HIS A 509 6.06 10.71 22.17
CA HIS A 509 6.05 11.83 21.22
C HIS A 509 6.12 13.18 21.96
N PRO A 510 7.12 14.04 21.68
CA PRO A 510 7.37 15.28 22.44
C PRO A 510 6.21 16.27 22.44
N GLU A 511 5.51 16.34 21.32
CA GLU A 511 4.39 17.27 21.16
C GLU A 511 3.02 16.60 21.40
N GLY A 512 3.00 15.35 21.88
CA GLY A 512 1.75 14.66 22.23
C GLY A 512 0.91 14.17 21.05
N PHE A 513 1.51 13.98 19.88
CA PHE A 513 0.83 13.47 18.68
C PHE A 513 1.15 12.00 18.41
N LEU A 514 1.46 11.19 19.42
CA LEU A 514 1.57 9.76 19.21
C LEU A 514 0.21 9.20 18.71
N ARG A 515 0.23 8.20 17.83
CA ARG A 515 -0.98 7.53 17.30
C ARG A 515 -1.20 6.20 18.00
N TYR A 516 -0.17 5.38 18.05
CA TYR A 516 -0.16 4.10 18.77
C TYR A 516 1.27 3.71 19.13
N PHE A 517 1.39 2.77 20.06
CA PHE A 517 2.58 1.94 20.21
C PHE A 517 2.20 0.48 20.48
N LEU A 518 3.09 -0.43 20.09
CA LEU A 518 2.86 -1.87 20.10
C LEU A 518 4.18 -2.58 20.41
N LEU A 519 4.17 -3.50 21.39
CA LEU A 519 5.28 -4.42 21.64
C LEU A 519 4.85 -5.84 21.32
N ASN A 520 5.51 -6.44 20.33
CA ASN A 520 5.28 -7.81 19.88
C ASN A 520 6.56 -8.64 19.96
N CYS A 521 6.45 -9.95 19.74
CA CYS A 521 7.61 -10.79 19.53
C CYS A 521 7.46 -11.78 18.37
N TRP A 522 8.61 -12.20 17.85
CA TRP A 522 8.78 -13.26 16.85
C TRP A 522 9.85 -14.23 17.33
N TRP A 523 9.82 -15.45 16.86
CA TRP A 523 10.82 -16.47 17.21
C TRP A 523 11.26 -17.30 16.01
N GLY A 524 12.49 -17.81 16.08
CA GLY A 524 13.08 -18.64 15.03
C GLY A 524 13.07 -17.96 13.66
N ASN A 525 12.56 -18.66 12.64
CA ASN A 525 12.46 -18.15 11.28
C ASN A 525 11.21 -17.27 11.10
N ASN A 526 11.18 -16.13 11.80
CA ASN A 526 10.14 -15.10 11.73
C ASN A 526 8.70 -15.59 12.02
N ARG A 527 8.55 -16.54 12.96
CA ARG A 527 7.23 -17.01 13.40
C ARG A 527 6.68 -16.04 14.44
N TYR A 528 5.44 -15.57 14.25
CA TYR A 528 4.80 -14.66 15.20
C TYR A 528 4.67 -15.32 16.58
N GLY A 529 5.17 -14.63 17.60
CA GLY A 529 5.24 -15.09 18.99
C GLY A 529 4.18 -14.48 19.91
N GLY A 530 3.40 -13.52 19.42
CA GLY A 530 2.33 -12.85 20.16
C GLY A 530 2.67 -11.42 20.57
N ARG A 531 1.70 -10.77 21.21
CA ARG A 531 1.71 -9.36 21.63
C ARG A 531 1.80 -9.21 23.13
N PHE A 532 2.60 -8.26 23.61
CA PHE A 532 2.69 -7.91 25.03
C PHE A 532 1.77 -6.75 25.40
N VAL A 533 1.85 -5.65 24.65
CA VAL A 533 1.06 -4.44 24.93
C VAL A 533 0.71 -3.72 23.63
N TYR A 534 -0.48 -3.13 23.59
CA TYR A 534 -0.92 -2.19 22.57
C TYR A 534 -1.68 -1.06 23.25
N ASP A 535 -1.33 0.17 22.92
CA ASP A 535 -2.09 1.35 23.33
C ASP A 535 -2.13 2.35 22.18
N GLN A 536 -3.19 3.15 22.14
CA GLN A 536 -3.44 4.07 21.04
C GLN A 536 -4.21 5.31 21.50
N TYR A 537 -4.11 6.36 20.69
CA TYR A 537 -4.91 7.55 20.85
C TYR A 537 -6.39 7.26 20.56
N VAL A 538 -7.29 7.55 21.52
CA VAL A 538 -8.74 7.32 21.40
C VAL A 538 -9.58 8.60 21.42
N GLY A 539 -8.98 9.78 21.22
CA GLY A 539 -9.72 11.06 21.17
C GLY A 539 -10.10 11.67 22.53
N ALA A 540 -9.71 11.04 23.66
CA ALA A 540 -10.21 11.38 24.99
C ALA A 540 -9.12 11.83 25.99
N HIS A 541 -7.93 12.22 25.53
CA HIS A 541 -6.82 12.64 26.40
C HIS A 541 -6.73 14.18 26.46
N ASP A 542 -7.13 14.71 27.62
CA ASP A 542 -7.61 16.08 27.91
C ASP A 542 -6.55 17.21 27.84
N GLY A 543 -6.09 17.55 26.63
CA GLY A 543 -5.30 18.75 26.36
C GLY A 543 -5.90 19.63 25.26
N ALA A 544 -5.52 20.91 25.22
CA ALA A 544 -5.73 21.78 24.06
C ALA A 544 -4.37 22.23 23.51
N PRO A 545 -3.89 21.68 22.38
CA PRO A 545 -4.55 20.70 21.51
C PRO A 545 -4.66 19.30 22.12
N PRO A 546 -5.50 18.39 21.54
CA PRO A 546 -5.67 17.04 22.03
C PRO A 546 -4.32 16.30 22.13
N PHE A 547 -3.95 15.88 23.34
CA PHE A 547 -2.57 15.55 23.70
C PHE A 547 -2.45 14.13 24.24
N TRP A 548 -1.62 13.32 23.60
CA TRP A 548 -1.23 11.99 24.08
C TRP A 548 0.21 11.69 23.66
N GLN A 549 1.09 11.72 24.66
CA GLN A 549 2.53 11.55 24.46
C GLN A 549 2.99 10.09 24.49
N GLY A 550 2.13 9.14 24.87
CA GLY A 550 2.54 7.77 25.14
C GLY A 550 3.28 7.63 26.49
N VAL A 551 4.28 6.74 26.53
CA VAL A 551 5.01 6.38 27.74
C VAL A 551 6.49 6.70 27.63
N LEU A 552 7.10 7.21 28.71
CA LEU A 552 8.51 7.60 28.77
C LEU A 552 9.19 6.89 29.93
N SER A 553 10.20 6.06 29.64
CA SER A 553 10.89 5.20 30.61
C SER A 553 9.94 4.49 31.57
N HIS A 554 8.85 3.94 31.02
CA HIS A 554 7.78 3.35 31.80
C HIS A 554 7.97 1.84 31.91
N GLN A 555 7.99 1.35 33.14
CA GLN A 555 8.01 -0.07 33.44
C GLN A 555 6.59 -0.63 33.39
N LEU A 556 6.37 -1.59 32.49
CA LEU A 556 5.11 -2.33 32.38
C LEU A 556 4.93 -3.32 33.55
N ASP A 557 3.69 -3.74 33.78
CA ASP A 557 3.42 -4.89 34.63
C ASP A 557 4.04 -6.18 34.05
N PRO A 558 4.24 -7.25 34.86
CA PRO A 558 4.67 -8.54 34.33
C PRO A 558 3.64 -9.13 33.34
N LEU A 559 4.06 -9.36 32.09
CA LEU A 559 3.22 -9.74 30.96
C LEU A 559 3.65 -11.07 30.33
N ARG A 560 2.69 -11.77 29.70
CA ARG A 560 2.93 -12.86 28.74
C ARG A 560 2.56 -12.39 27.33
N PRO A 561 3.21 -12.89 26.28
CA PRO A 561 2.72 -12.65 24.93
C PRO A 561 1.36 -13.34 24.76
N VAL A 562 0.41 -12.65 24.12
CA VAL A 562 -0.92 -13.17 23.79
C VAL A 562 -1.16 -13.19 22.29
N ASN A 563 -2.02 -14.10 21.83
CA ASN A 563 -2.48 -14.10 20.44
C ASN A 563 -3.55 -13.00 20.22
N GLU A 564 -4.12 -12.93 19.02
CA GLU A 564 -5.17 -11.96 18.68
C GLU A 564 -6.45 -12.12 19.53
N MET A 565 -6.73 -13.33 20.02
CA MET A 565 -7.86 -13.62 20.91
C MET A 565 -7.59 -13.27 22.39
N GLY A 566 -6.36 -12.88 22.73
CA GLY A 566 -5.94 -12.58 24.10
C GLY A 566 -5.48 -13.81 24.90
N ASP A 567 -5.35 -14.98 24.26
CA ASP A 567 -4.87 -16.19 24.93
C ASP A 567 -3.33 -16.18 25.03
N PRO A 568 -2.74 -16.58 26.16
CA PRO A 568 -1.29 -16.67 26.32
C PRO A 568 -0.64 -17.61 25.29
N VAL A 569 0.44 -17.15 24.64
CA VAL A 569 1.25 -17.93 23.73
C VAL A 569 2.40 -18.59 24.51
N PRO A 570 2.57 -19.92 24.45
CA PRO A 570 3.62 -20.61 25.18
C PRO A 570 5.01 -20.34 24.57
N TRP A 571 5.99 -20.14 25.45
CA TRP A 571 7.40 -19.96 25.08
C TRP A 571 7.97 -21.17 24.34
N GLN A 572 8.84 -20.90 23.37
CA GLN A 572 9.58 -21.90 22.58
C GLN A 572 11.06 -21.83 22.89
N ASN A 573 11.76 -22.95 22.78
CA ASN A 573 13.22 -22.99 22.92
C ASN A 573 13.87 -22.45 21.65
N CYS A 574 14.00 -21.12 21.55
CA CYS A 574 14.46 -20.46 20.34
C CYS A 574 15.03 -19.06 20.61
N ALA A 575 15.63 -18.46 19.58
CA ALA A 575 15.90 -17.03 19.55
C ALA A 575 14.59 -16.26 19.34
N TYR A 576 14.40 -15.20 20.11
CA TYR A 576 13.28 -14.27 20.03
C TYR A 576 13.76 -12.90 19.60
N ARG A 577 12.92 -12.23 18.82
CA ARG A 577 12.97 -10.81 18.48
C ARG A 577 11.78 -10.14 19.15
N PHE A 578 12.04 -9.28 20.13
CA PHE A 578 11.05 -8.35 20.68
C PHE A 578 11.12 -7.08 19.86
N HIS A 579 9.98 -6.62 19.36
CA HIS A 579 9.91 -5.49 18.43
C HIS A 579 8.85 -4.52 18.93
N LEU A 580 9.33 -3.34 19.32
CA LEU A 580 8.53 -2.19 19.70
C LEU A 580 8.36 -1.32 18.46
N GLU A 581 7.14 -0.89 18.18
CA GLU A 581 6.86 0.03 17.09
C GLU A 581 5.79 1.04 17.46
N GLY A 582 5.79 2.17 16.76
CA GLY A 582 4.69 3.11 16.78
C GLY A 582 4.84 4.23 15.77
N SER A 583 3.78 5.01 15.64
CA SER A 583 3.65 6.08 14.64
C SER A 583 3.09 7.34 15.27
N THR A 584 3.38 8.50 14.69
CA THR A 584 2.66 9.74 15.01
C THR A 584 1.30 9.80 14.29
N ARG A 585 0.43 10.71 14.75
CA ARG A 585 -0.83 11.10 14.11
C ARG A 585 -0.59 12.08 12.96
N ALA A 586 0.62 12.63 12.82
CA ALA A 586 0.92 13.54 11.73
C ALA A 586 0.70 12.87 10.37
N THR A 587 0.17 13.61 9.40
CA THR A 587 -0.14 13.15 8.04
C THR A 587 0.18 14.22 7.01
N ASP A 588 0.47 13.85 5.77
CA ASP A 588 0.55 14.80 4.64
C ASP A 588 -0.79 15.01 3.92
N GLY A 589 -1.87 14.39 4.43
CA GLY A 589 -3.19 14.33 3.79
C GLY A 589 -3.35 13.12 2.85
N ILE A 590 -2.34 12.25 2.76
CA ILE A 590 -2.37 11.01 1.97
C ILE A 590 -2.08 9.81 2.87
N THR A 591 -1.05 9.92 3.72
CA THR A 591 -0.63 8.85 4.63
C THR A 591 -0.13 9.39 5.97
N TYR A 592 -0.10 8.54 6.99
CA TYR A 592 0.55 8.89 8.25
C TYR A 592 2.07 9.00 8.07
N LEU A 593 2.66 9.94 8.80
CA LEU A 593 4.09 10.24 8.74
C LEU A 593 4.81 9.59 9.93
N TYR A 594 6.12 9.43 9.78
CA TYR A 594 7.09 9.07 10.83
C TYR A 594 6.73 7.83 11.64
N TRP A 595 6.99 6.66 11.06
CA TRP A 595 7.08 5.40 11.78
C TRP A 595 8.46 5.24 12.44
N SER A 596 8.49 4.68 13.65
CA SER A 596 9.70 4.39 14.39
C SER A 596 9.54 3.06 15.13
N GLY A 597 10.65 2.38 15.39
CA GLY A 597 10.66 1.12 16.12
C GLY A 597 12.03 0.81 16.70
N ASP A 598 12.05 -0.14 17.63
CA ASP A 598 13.25 -0.66 18.25
C ASP A 598 13.14 -2.17 18.44
N GLU A 599 14.26 -2.87 18.33
CA GLU A 599 14.31 -4.32 18.37
C GLU A 599 15.31 -4.82 19.43
N LEU A 600 14.87 -5.79 20.23
CA LEU A 600 15.70 -6.49 21.21
C LEU A 600 15.71 -7.99 20.90
N PHE A 601 16.90 -8.58 20.77
CA PHE A 601 17.07 -9.99 20.45
C PHE A 601 17.54 -10.78 21.68
N GLN A 602 16.81 -11.85 22.03
CA GLN A 602 17.15 -12.68 23.18
C GLN A 602 16.86 -14.15 22.94
N SER A 603 17.74 -15.04 23.40
CA SER A 603 17.46 -16.48 23.40
C SER A 603 16.59 -16.87 24.60
N VAL A 604 15.48 -17.55 24.36
CA VAL A 604 14.57 -18.06 25.40
C VAL A 604 14.75 -19.57 25.54
N VAL A 605 14.86 -20.03 26.79
CA VAL A 605 14.90 -21.43 27.18
C VAL A 605 13.73 -21.69 28.13
N SER A 606 12.71 -22.38 27.64
CA SER A 606 11.61 -22.95 28.40
C SER A 606 11.96 -24.36 28.89
N THR A 607 12.02 -24.55 30.21
CA THR A 607 12.37 -25.84 30.82
C THR A 607 11.18 -26.77 31.08
N GLY A 608 9.98 -26.42 30.60
CA GLY A 608 8.73 -27.11 30.95
C GLY A 608 8.36 -26.91 32.43
N PRO A 609 7.14 -27.32 32.86
CA PRO A 609 6.82 -27.35 34.28
C PRO A 609 7.80 -28.28 34.98
N ALA A 610 8.43 -27.80 36.06
CA ALA A 610 9.34 -28.61 36.86
C ALA A 610 8.64 -29.90 37.29
N ASP A 611 9.13 -31.05 36.83
CA ASP A 611 8.78 -32.34 37.41
C ASP A 611 9.03 -32.24 38.91
N THR A 612 7.95 -32.26 39.67
CA THR A 612 8.01 -32.34 41.13
C THR A 612 8.75 -33.64 41.46
N PRO A 613 9.88 -33.62 42.19
CA PRO A 613 10.60 -34.84 42.49
C PRO A 613 9.67 -35.77 43.26
N THR A 614 9.45 -36.96 42.70
CA THR A 614 8.71 -38.05 43.36
C THR A 614 9.38 -38.32 44.71
N PRO A 615 8.66 -38.21 45.85
CA PRO A 615 9.27 -38.45 47.15
C PRO A 615 9.65 -39.93 47.26
N THR A 616 10.92 -40.17 47.62
CA THR A 616 11.46 -41.48 47.95
C THR A 616 10.69 -42.08 49.11
N GLU A 617 10.19 -43.30 48.91
CA GLU A 617 9.42 -44.07 49.89
C GLU A 617 10.29 -44.34 51.14
N ALA A 618 9.87 -43.81 52.29
CA ALA A 618 10.40 -44.17 53.60
C ALA A 618 9.58 -45.35 54.15
N GLU A 619 10.22 -46.49 54.38
CA GLU A 619 9.59 -47.65 54.99
C GLU A 619 9.01 -47.28 56.37
N THR A 620 7.74 -47.65 56.61
CA THR A 620 7.13 -47.65 57.94
C THR A 620 6.49 -49.02 58.19
N PRO A 621 6.74 -49.66 59.35
CA PRO A 621 6.33 -51.03 59.62
C PRO A 621 4.83 -51.16 59.93
N THR A 622 4.31 -52.32 59.53
CA THR A 622 2.94 -52.82 59.63
C THR A 622 2.44 -53.00 61.06
N VAL A 623 1.21 -52.56 61.36
CA VAL A 623 0.27 -53.29 62.25
C VAL A 623 -1.19 -53.14 61.79
N THR A 624 -1.73 -54.27 61.34
CA THR A 624 -3.06 -54.91 61.49
C THR A 624 -4.36 -54.10 61.62
N ALA A 625 -5.31 -54.53 60.77
CA ALA A 625 -6.67 -54.05 60.49
C ALA A 625 -7.72 -54.19 61.61
N THR A 626 -8.82 -53.43 61.51
CA THR A 626 -10.21 -53.91 61.71
C THR A 626 -11.21 -53.02 60.96
N GLU A 627 -12.24 -53.70 60.46
CA GLU A 627 -13.39 -53.41 59.56
C GLU A 627 -14.43 -52.34 60.00
N PRO A 628 -15.44 -52.04 59.14
CA PRO A 628 -16.06 -50.73 58.95
C PRO A 628 -17.41 -50.57 59.65
N ASP A 629 -17.96 -49.35 59.66
CA ASP A 629 -19.41 -49.16 59.77
C ASP A 629 -19.92 -47.90 59.04
N THR A 630 -21.16 -48.03 58.61
CA THR A 630 -21.84 -47.32 57.51
C THR A 630 -22.76 -46.18 58.06
N PRO A 631 -23.65 -45.50 57.28
CA PRO A 631 -23.86 -44.05 57.39
C PRO A 631 -25.26 -43.67 57.94
N THR A 632 -25.54 -42.38 58.12
CA THR A 632 -26.90 -41.88 58.42
C THR A 632 -27.29 -40.66 57.59
N ALA A 633 -28.10 -40.93 56.56
CA ALA A 633 -29.37 -40.33 56.11
C ALA A 633 -29.78 -38.89 56.59
N THR A 634 -30.05 -37.91 55.70
CA THR A 634 -31.33 -37.58 54.97
C THR A 634 -32.12 -36.45 55.67
N PRO A 635 -33.05 -35.62 55.09
CA PRO A 635 -33.62 -35.44 53.72
C PRO A 635 -33.47 -33.99 53.12
N THR A 636 -33.52 -33.70 51.81
CA THR A 636 -34.62 -33.69 50.78
C THR A 636 -35.81 -32.75 51.16
N PRO A 637 -36.61 -32.12 50.23
CA PRO A 637 -36.65 -32.38 48.79
C PRO A 637 -37.10 -31.27 47.77
N THR A 638 -36.90 -31.62 46.48
CA THR A 638 -37.77 -31.45 45.26
C THR A 638 -38.01 -30.09 44.56
N VAL A 639 -38.26 -29.97 43.23
CA VAL A 639 -38.56 -30.88 42.06
C VAL A 639 -38.10 -30.10 40.79
N THR A 640 -37.28 -30.63 39.85
CA THR A 640 -37.62 -31.34 38.56
C THR A 640 -38.01 -30.38 37.40
N ALA A 641 -37.61 -30.52 36.12
CA ALA A 641 -37.33 -31.66 35.23
C ALA A 641 -36.57 -31.18 33.95
N THR A 642 -35.46 -31.80 33.50
CA THR A 642 -35.28 -32.78 32.38
C THR A 642 -35.27 -32.25 30.92
N TRP A 643 -34.58 -32.80 29.88
CA TRP A 643 -33.79 -34.03 29.63
C TRP A 643 -32.72 -33.77 28.51
N THR A 644 -31.69 -34.63 28.55
CA THR A 644 -30.61 -35.06 27.63
C THR A 644 -31.09 -35.48 26.20
N GLU A 645 -30.31 -35.82 25.16
CA GLU A 645 -29.02 -36.49 25.00
C GLU A 645 -28.50 -36.35 23.53
N SER A 646 -27.20 -36.54 23.31
CA SER A 646 -26.55 -36.95 22.03
C SER A 646 -26.06 -38.40 22.22
N PRO A 647 -25.78 -39.24 21.18
CA PRO A 647 -24.36 -39.51 20.85
C PRO A 647 -24.00 -40.17 19.47
N THR A 648 -22.69 -40.08 19.11
CA THR A 648 -21.71 -41.02 18.44
C THR A 648 -22.13 -41.91 17.24
N GLY A 649 -21.30 -42.29 16.24
CA GLY A 649 -19.85 -42.39 15.97
C GLY A 649 -19.61 -43.61 15.02
N VAL A 650 -18.46 -43.80 14.35
CA VAL A 650 -17.81 -45.12 13.96
C VAL A 650 -16.62 -44.97 12.96
N ALA A 651 -15.44 -45.46 13.42
CA ALA A 651 -14.31 -46.26 12.88
C ALA A 651 -13.52 -46.06 11.55
N THR A 652 -12.20 -46.31 11.70
CA THR A 652 -10.96 -46.38 10.83
C THR A 652 -10.87 -47.60 9.88
N PRO A 653 -9.90 -47.72 8.91
CA PRO A 653 -8.50 -48.16 9.17
C PRO A 653 -7.35 -47.63 8.23
N THR A 654 -6.12 -47.96 8.65
CA THR A 654 -4.71 -47.66 8.27
C THR A 654 -4.21 -48.24 6.93
N TRP A 655 -3.07 -47.77 6.36
CA TRP A 655 -1.90 -48.58 5.90
C TRP A 655 -0.64 -47.73 5.57
N THR A 656 0.51 -48.39 5.73
CA THR A 656 1.92 -47.94 5.91
C THR A 656 2.69 -47.72 4.59
N ALA A 657 3.74 -46.86 4.63
CA ALA A 657 4.67 -46.60 3.53
C ALA A 657 5.81 -47.64 3.42
N THR A 658 6.26 -47.92 2.19
CA THR A 658 7.50 -48.64 1.86
C THR A 658 8.31 -47.81 0.86
N ALA A 659 9.55 -47.47 1.18
CA ALA A 659 10.50 -46.80 0.30
C ALA A 659 11.34 -47.81 -0.51
N ALA A 660 11.70 -47.46 -1.74
CA ALA A 660 12.75 -48.10 -2.54
C ALA A 660 13.60 -47.01 -3.23
N PRO A 661 14.92 -47.23 -3.45
CA PRO A 661 15.89 -46.17 -3.69
C PRO A 661 15.99 -45.78 -5.17
N THR A 662 16.14 -44.48 -5.45
CA THR A 662 16.45 -43.94 -6.78
C THR A 662 17.96 -43.84 -6.96
N ALA A 663 18.47 -44.37 -8.07
CA ALA A 663 19.87 -44.30 -8.47
C ALA A 663 20.27 -42.88 -8.90
N SER A 664 21.49 -42.47 -8.53
CA SER A 664 22.13 -41.21 -8.89
C SER A 664 22.73 -41.27 -10.30
N PHE A 665 22.53 -40.23 -11.10
CA PHE A 665 23.30 -39.97 -12.32
C PHE A 665 24.12 -38.70 -12.15
N THR A 666 25.44 -38.86 -12.26
CA THR A 666 26.43 -37.79 -12.24
C THR A 666 26.48 -37.12 -13.62
N ALA A 667 26.39 -35.78 -13.67
CA ALA A 667 26.52 -34.99 -14.90
C ALA A 667 28.00 -34.67 -15.20
N ALA A 668 28.34 -34.60 -16.50
CA ALA A 668 29.63 -34.12 -17.01
C ALA A 668 29.59 -32.59 -17.23
N PRO A 669 30.73 -31.87 -17.13
CA PRO A 669 30.75 -30.42 -16.92
C PRO A 669 30.63 -29.60 -18.22
N THR A 670 30.01 -28.42 -18.08
CA THR A 670 29.90 -27.34 -19.07
C THR A 670 31.10 -26.37 -18.90
N PRO A 671 31.63 -25.73 -19.97
CA PRO A 671 32.90 -24.99 -19.92
C PRO A 671 32.86 -23.75 -19.02
N THR A 672 33.91 -23.57 -18.23
CA THR A 672 34.14 -22.48 -17.28
C THR A 672 34.38 -21.15 -18.00
N ALA A 673 33.64 -20.12 -17.61
CA ALA A 673 33.86 -18.73 -18.04
C ALA A 673 35.21 -18.21 -17.51
N THR A 674 35.86 -17.32 -18.25
CA THR A 674 37.13 -16.70 -17.85
C THR A 674 36.93 -15.87 -16.57
N PRO A 675 37.71 -16.09 -15.49
CA PRO A 675 37.52 -15.36 -14.23
C PRO A 675 37.76 -13.84 -14.41
N VAL A 676 36.82 -13.02 -13.94
CA VAL A 676 36.97 -11.57 -13.86
C VAL A 676 37.57 -11.24 -12.48
N PRO A 677 38.75 -10.60 -12.38
CA PRO A 677 39.37 -10.32 -11.08
C PRO A 677 38.49 -9.41 -10.21
N GLY A 678 38.11 -9.89 -9.03
CA GLY A 678 37.28 -9.15 -8.07
C GLY A 678 35.78 -9.46 -8.13
N ASP A 679 35.33 -10.29 -9.07
CA ASP A 679 33.96 -10.82 -9.17
C ASP A 679 33.82 -12.04 -8.24
N THR A 680 33.34 -11.83 -7.02
CA THR A 680 33.22 -12.89 -6.00
C THR A 680 31.90 -13.64 -6.10
N ASN A 681 30.90 -13.08 -6.78
CA ASN A 681 29.60 -13.74 -6.97
C ASN A 681 29.50 -14.53 -8.29
N GLY A 682 30.49 -14.38 -9.18
CA GLY A 682 30.62 -15.10 -10.45
C GLY A 682 29.68 -14.61 -11.55
N ASP A 683 29.16 -13.39 -11.45
CA ASP A 683 28.19 -12.80 -12.40
C ASP A 683 28.84 -12.16 -13.65
N GLY A 684 30.17 -12.09 -13.67
CA GLY A 684 30.98 -11.52 -14.74
C GLY A 684 31.23 -10.02 -14.62
N MET A 685 30.84 -9.38 -13.50
CA MET A 685 31.02 -7.96 -13.23
C MET A 685 31.63 -7.74 -11.83
N THR A 686 32.44 -6.69 -11.65
CA THR A 686 32.96 -6.29 -10.34
C THR A 686 32.19 -5.07 -9.83
N ASN A 687 31.29 -5.26 -8.86
CA ASN A 687 30.36 -4.27 -8.33
C ASN A 687 30.19 -4.38 -6.80
N LYS A 688 29.19 -3.68 -6.24
CA LYS A 688 28.98 -3.62 -4.78
C LYS A 688 28.50 -4.94 -4.17
N ASP A 689 27.88 -5.80 -4.97
CA ASP A 689 27.33 -7.07 -4.50
C ASP A 689 28.46 -8.07 -4.22
N ASP A 690 29.61 -7.95 -4.90
CA ASP A 690 30.82 -8.73 -4.62
C ASP A 690 31.37 -8.51 -3.19
N LEU A 691 31.20 -7.30 -2.65
CA LEU A 691 31.55 -7.01 -1.26
C LEU A 691 30.65 -7.75 -0.27
N PHE A 692 29.38 -7.95 -0.62
CA PHE A 692 28.42 -8.68 0.22
C PHE A 692 28.72 -10.18 0.23
N TYR A 693 29.12 -10.75 -0.91
CA TYR A 693 29.53 -12.15 -0.99
C TYR A 693 30.87 -12.40 -0.32
N PHE A 694 31.83 -11.49 -0.44
CA PHE A 694 33.13 -11.59 0.23
C PHE A 694 33.02 -11.71 1.76
N VAL A 695 32.03 -11.07 2.40
CA VAL A 695 31.82 -11.15 3.86
C VAL A 695 31.51 -12.58 4.34
N GLN A 696 30.93 -13.42 3.47
CA GLN A 696 30.59 -14.80 3.81
C GLN A 696 31.84 -15.67 4.05
N ASP A 697 32.93 -15.34 3.36
CA ASP A 697 34.21 -16.06 3.45
C ASP A 697 35.26 -15.36 4.33
N TRP A 698 34.91 -14.23 4.95
CA TRP A 698 35.84 -13.43 5.74
C TRP A 698 36.46 -14.24 6.89
N LYS A 699 37.79 -14.26 6.93
CA LYS A 699 38.64 -15.04 7.86
C LYS A 699 38.55 -16.56 7.72
N LEU A 700 37.94 -17.10 6.66
CA LEU A 700 38.05 -18.52 6.36
C LEU A 700 39.45 -18.85 5.80
N PRO A 701 39.98 -20.05 6.09
CA PRO A 701 41.14 -20.57 5.37
C PRO A 701 40.87 -20.64 3.86
N SER A 702 41.86 -20.35 3.04
CA SER A 702 41.76 -20.36 1.57
C SER A 702 41.30 -21.70 0.97
N GLU A 703 41.48 -22.80 1.70
CA GLU A 703 41.04 -24.15 1.31
C GLU A 703 39.54 -24.39 1.56
N GLU A 704 38.89 -23.56 2.38
CA GLU A 704 37.46 -23.65 2.72
C GLU A 704 36.63 -22.50 2.13
N ALA A 705 37.29 -21.40 1.73
CA ALA A 705 36.68 -20.21 1.13
C ALA A 705 36.48 -20.34 -0.38
N ASP A 706 35.57 -19.53 -0.95
CA ASP A 706 35.50 -19.39 -2.40
C ASP A 706 36.83 -18.82 -2.95
N PRO A 707 37.47 -19.45 -3.97
CA PRO A 707 38.71 -18.97 -4.54
C PRO A 707 38.63 -17.54 -5.09
N ASN A 708 37.46 -17.07 -5.52
CA ASN A 708 37.26 -15.71 -6.02
C ASN A 708 37.35 -14.67 -4.90
N CYS A 709 37.12 -15.07 -3.64
CA CYS A 709 37.31 -14.25 -2.46
C CYS A 709 38.78 -14.14 -2.02
N ASN A 710 39.72 -14.86 -2.65
CA ASN A 710 41.15 -14.83 -2.36
C ASN A 710 42.01 -14.30 -3.54
N PRO A 711 41.84 -13.03 -3.94
CA PRO A 711 42.62 -12.46 -5.03
C PRO A 711 44.13 -12.37 -4.72
N SER A 712 44.54 -12.37 -3.45
CA SER A 712 45.97 -12.35 -3.08
C SER A 712 46.64 -13.72 -3.15
N GLN A 713 45.84 -14.80 -3.19
CA GLN A 713 46.25 -16.21 -3.17
C GLN A 713 47.11 -16.58 -1.95
N ASP A 714 46.82 -15.99 -0.80
CA ASP A 714 47.42 -16.37 0.47
C ASP A 714 46.62 -17.48 1.18
N ASP A 715 47.02 -17.86 2.38
CA ASP A 715 46.41 -18.99 3.07
C ASP A 715 45.04 -18.66 3.71
N ARG A 716 44.57 -17.41 3.68
CA ARG A 716 43.36 -17.00 4.41
C ARG A 716 42.73 -15.70 3.89
N ILE A 717 41.40 -15.71 3.74
CA ILE A 717 40.66 -14.51 3.35
C ILE A 717 40.78 -13.42 4.42
N ASP A 718 41.48 -12.33 4.09
CA ASP A 718 41.76 -11.28 5.05
C ASP A 718 41.65 -9.85 4.48
N HIS A 719 41.99 -8.87 5.31
CA HIS A 719 41.96 -7.45 4.94
C HIS A 719 42.73 -7.07 3.67
N HIS A 720 43.73 -7.86 3.28
CA HIS A 720 44.49 -7.67 2.06
C HIS A 720 43.65 -8.02 0.83
N ASP A 721 42.90 -9.12 0.88
CA ASP A 721 41.96 -9.53 -0.17
C ASP A 721 40.84 -8.51 -0.35
N LEU A 722 40.29 -8.01 0.76
CA LEU A 722 39.27 -6.96 0.74
C LEU A 722 39.79 -5.68 0.08
N LEU A 723 41.05 -5.32 0.34
CA LEU A 723 41.66 -4.13 -0.24
C LEU A 723 41.82 -4.29 -1.77
N LEU A 724 42.21 -5.48 -2.24
CA LEU A 724 42.31 -5.79 -3.66
C LEU A 724 40.93 -5.79 -4.34
N LEU A 725 39.92 -6.37 -3.69
CA LEU A 725 38.54 -6.36 -4.16
C LEU A 725 38.02 -4.93 -4.37
N ILE A 726 38.26 -4.04 -3.40
CA ILE A 726 37.87 -2.63 -3.49
C ILE A 726 38.64 -1.91 -4.61
N GLN A 727 39.90 -2.27 -4.85
CA GLN A 727 40.68 -1.69 -5.96
C GLN A 727 40.15 -2.13 -7.32
N TYR A 728 39.79 -3.41 -7.48
CA TYR A 728 39.16 -3.91 -8.70
C TYR A 728 37.81 -3.24 -8.96
N TRP A 729 36.99 -3.06 -7.91
CA TRP A 729 35.72 -2.35 -8.03
C TRP A 729 35.89 -0.87 -8.44
N LEU A 730 36.91 -0.19 -7.90
CA LEU A 730 37.22 1.20 -8.25
C LEU A 730 37.99 1.35 -9.58
N GLY A 731 38.36 0.23 -10.23
CA GLY A 731 39.08 0.19 -11.49
C GLY A 731 40.49 0.79 -11.44
N ARG A 732 41.22 0.61 -10.33
CA ARG A 732 42.54 1.24 -10.09
C ARG A 732 43.71 0.27 -10.01
#